data_AF-A0A8I6SK52-F1
#
_entry.id   AF-A0A8I6SK52-F1
#
_cell.length_a   1.000
_cell.length_b   1.000
_cell.length_c   1.000
_cell.angle_alpha   90.00
_cell.angle_beta   90.00
_cell.angle_gamma   90.00
#
_symmetry.space_group_name_H-M   'P 1'
#
loop_
_entity.id
_entity.type
_entity.pdbx_description
1 polymer ?
#
loop_
_entity_poly.entity_id
_entity_poly.type
_entity_poly.pdbx_seq_one_letter_code
_entity_poly.pdbx_strand_id
1 'polypeptide(L)'
;MAMNLMLACFCVCVPYVFSWVQNLDPRMYTTYNENQIHKFKGNDSFTDFFKLLETDYHSVLIGSRNAVYNISIENLLENTKQRIVWNPTGAHRELCYLKGKTEEDCQNYIRVGAKLDEDHFLICGTNAYKPLCRHYKLSENVMKVVNESEGHGWCPYDPNHNSTALYTDGHVYTATVVDFGGVESFIYRDPLSTERSDLKQLNDASFVSSMSYQDYVFFFFREAAVEYINCGKVIYSRVGRVCKKDKGAPHLFGNRWTSFTKARLNCSIPGDYPFYFNEIQSTSDIIEGVYGSKQVKLIYGVFTTPINSIGGSAICAFSVDSIMETFNGPFKEQESMNSNWLRVSPSRVPVPRPGQCVNDSRTLPDVSVNFVKTHPLMDQAVPSFAEPLLVRISLRNRFTAITVDPQVKTITGEPMDVLYIGTDDGKIIKAVNYIKKSKPEESKAFFTEEIQINGINSAIKSLSITRVPDKPPKLLIITNDVVHTIPLYRCTNINSCRECVAIQDPYCAWDSLSNSCVAHGEFAGNKKNFLQNIERGSHISCQPPGQVKTGIAASPAEKEVTEEGRNIDLFNCPKCSICNPSPCAGENGIGGQEKIVIYTADTLGMVVTTSVLATLVIGFVAGYFCSRHFRPDNAYTNMPLHQHNSNMNGEGASYLSPCVNNKSINLLVNVPPKNANDKIANTTSDNNKTLQKVKKTYI
;
A
#
# COMPACT_ATOMS: atom_id res chain seq x y z
N MET A 1 -36.32 32.71 31.74
CA MET A 1 -35.34 33.32 30.80
C MET A 1 -34.06 32.48 30.60
N ALA A 2 -33.64 31.65 31.55
CA ALA A 2 -32.45 30.77 31.40
C ALA A 2 -32.65 29.54 30.50
N MET A 3 -33.89 29.05 30.32
CA MET A 3 -34.17 27.82 29.55
C MET A 3 -34.20 28.04 28.03
N ASN A 4 -34.52 29.26 27.58
CA ASN A 4 -34.51 29.62 26.14
C ASN A 4 -33.10 29.95 25.63
N LEU A 5 -32.16 30.31 26.51
CA LEU A 5 -30.76 30.52 26.13
C LEU A 5 -30.02 29.17 25.92
N MET A 6 -30.39 28.14 26.69
CA MET A 6 -29.82 26.79 26.53
C MET A 6 -30.25 26.12 25.21
N LEU A 7 -31.53 26.25 24.81
CA LEU A 7 -31.98 25.71 23.51
C LEU A 7 -31.38 26.47 22.31
N ALA A 8 -31.12 27.77 22.44
CA ALA A 8 -30.47 28.55 21.37
C ALA A 8 -28.99 28.17 21.19
N CYS A 9 -28.26 27.84 22.26
CA CYS A 9 -26.89 27.33 22.16
C CYS A 9 -26.83 25.90 21.58
N PHE A 10 -27.81 25.04 21.87
CA PHE A 10 -27.84 23.67 21.32
C PHE A 10 -28.15 23.61 19.82
N CYS A 11 -28.88 24.59 19.26
CA CYS A 11 -29.14 24.66 17.81
C CYS A 11 -28.05 25.37 16.99
N VAL A 12 -27.12 26.09 17.63
CA VAL A 12 -26.04 26.82 16.94
C VAL A 12 -24.69 26.08 16.99
N CYS A 13 -24.54 25.06 17.84
CA CYS A 13 -23.31 24.26 17.98
C CYS A 13 -23.36 22.87 17.31
N VAL A 14 -24.29 22.63 16.38
CA VAL A 14 -24.27 21.45 15.50
C VAL A 14 -24.11 21.87 14.03
N PRO A 15 -23.03 22.59 13.73
CA PRO A 15 -22.14 22.12 12.68
C PRO A 15 -20.74 21.94 13.28
N TYR A 16 -19.90 21.10 12.69
CA TYR A 16 -18.54 20.76 13.15
C TYR A 16 -18.42 19.64 14.19
N VAL A 17 -19.12 18.52 13.97
CA VAL A 17 -18.51 17.20 14.23
C VAL A 17 -18.32 16.49 12.88
N PHE A 18 -17.53 17.10 12.00
CA PHE A 18 -16.90 16.41 10.87
C PHE A 18 -15.39 16.44 11.11
N SER A 19 -14.94 15.78 12.18
CA SER A 19 -13.50 15.61 12.46
C SER A 19 -12.95 14.27 11.97
N TRP A 20 -13.74 13.51 11.21
CA TRP A 20 -13.29 12.32 10.50
C TRP A 20 -13.25 12.64 9.02
N VAL A 21 -12.09 12.45 8.38
CA VAL A 21 -11.96 12.44 6.92
C VAL A 21 -13.00 11.45 6.40
N GLN A 22 -14.03 11.96 5.73
CA GLN A 22 -15.06 11.10 5.16
C GLN A 22 -14.43 10.30 4.03
N ASN A 23 -14.64 8.98 4.06
CA ASN A 23 -14.32 8.16 2.90
C ASN A 23 -15.12 8.70 1.71
N LEU A 24 -14.44 8.84 0.57
CA LEU A 24 -15.15 9.09 -0.68
C LEU A 24 -16.03 7.86 -0.96
N ASP A 25 -17.31 8.09 -1.25
CA ASP A 25 -18.21 7.03 -1.68
C ASP A 25 -18.00 6.74 -3.17
N PRO A 26 -17.98 5.46 -3.60
CA PRO A 26 -17.96 5.12 -5.01
C PRO A 26 -19.27 5.53 -5.68
N ARG A 27 -19.17 5.97 -6.94
CA ARG A 27 -20.33 6.48 -7.70
C ARG A 27 -21.21 5.36 -8.26
N MET A 28 -20.61 4.19 -8.46
CA MET A 28 -21.28 2.98 -8.95
C MET A 28 -20.88 1.78 -8.10
N TYR A 29 -21.85 0.91 -7.83
CA TYR A 29 -21.61 -0.39 -7.20
C TYR A 29 -21.97 -1.48 -8.20
N THR A 30 -21.04 -2.39 -8.44
CA THR A 30 -21.25 -3.51 -9.36
C THR A 30 -21.06 -4.82 -8.62
N THR A 31 -22.03 -5.71 -8.77
CA THR A 31 -21.95 -7.07 -8.23
C THR A 31 -21.93 -8.08 -9.37
N TYR A 32 -20.98 -9.01 -9.31
CA TYR A 32 -20.92 -10.14 -10.24
C TYR A 32 -21.30 -11.43 -9.52
N ASN A 33 -22.15 -12.22 -10.15
CA ASN A 33 -22.33 -13.62 -9.76
C ASN A 33 -21.21 -14.46 -10.40
N GLU A 34 -20.77 -15.53 -9.73
CA GLU A 34 -19.68 -16.39 -10.22
C GLU A 34 -19.91 -16.93 -11.65
N ASN A 35 -21.17 -17.16 -12.02
CA ASN A 35 -21.52 -17.73 -13.32
C ASN A 35 -21.44 -16.74 -14.49
N GLN A 36 -21.27 -15.44 -14.21
CA GLN A 36 -21.24 -14.38 -15.22
C GLN A 36 -19.83 -14.04 -15.70
N ILE A 37 -18.80 -14.60 -15.07
CA ILE A 37 -17.40 -14.26 -15.29
C ILE A 37 -16.59 -15.53 -15.52
N HIS A 38 -15.52 -15.44 -16.30
CA HIS A 38 -14.58 -16.55 -16.40
C HIS A 38 -13.84 -16.68 -15.06
N LYS A 39 -13.71 -17.93 -14.60
CA LYS A 39 -12.94 -18.30 -13.41
C LYS A 39 -12.07 -19.50 -13.71
N PHE A 40 -10.84 -19.47 -13.20
CA PHE A 40 -9.97 -20.63 -13.12
C PHE A 40 -9.72 -20.96 -11.66
N LYS A 41 -9.91 -22.23 -11.31
CA LYS A 41 -9.60 -22.80 -10.01
C LYS A 41 -8.70 -24.00 -10.26
N GLY A 42 -7.59 -24.08 -9.52
CA GLY A 42 -6.59 -25.13 -9.69
C GLY A 42 -7.09 -26.43 -9.07
N ASN A 43 -7.12 -26.46 -7.74
CA ASN A 43 -7.70 -27.57 -6.97
C ASN A 43 -8.90 -27.13 -6.11
N ASP A 44 -9.82 -28.06 -5.88
CA ASP A 44 -10.96 -27.90 -4.98
C ASP A 44 -10.67 -28.36 -3.54
N SER A 45 -9.68 -29.24 -3.33
CA SER A 45 -9.45 -29.85 -2.01
C SER A 45 -8.56 -29.03 -1.07
N PHE A 46 -7.72 -28.14 -1.58
CA PHE A 46 -6.78 -27.36 -0.78
C PHE A 46 -6.49 -25.99 -1.40
N THR A 47 -5.93 -25.08 -0.59
CA THR A 47 -5.52 -23.76 -1.03
C THR A 47 -4.19 -23.80 -1.79
N ASP A 48 -4.19 -23.22 -2.98
CA ASP A 48 -3.07 -23.29 -3.92
C ASP A 48 -2.03 -22.17 -3.73
N PHE A 49 -2.40 -21.07 -3.06
CA PHE A 49 -1.62 -19.84 -2.94
C PHE A 49 -1.03 -19.37 -4.27
N PHE A 50 -1.90 -18.95 -5.20
CA PHE A 50 -1.50 -18.50 -6.52
C PHE A 50 -0.56 -17.29 -6.49
N LYS A 51 0.44 -17.35 -7.37
CA LYS A 51 1.39 -16.26 -7.65
C LYS A 51 1.49 -16.09 -9.16
N LEU A 52 1.27 -14.86 -9.63
CA LEU A 52 1.57 -14.48 -11.01
C LEU A 52 3.08 -14.58 -11.23
N LEU A 53 3.49 -15.41 -12.19
CA LEU A 53 4.90 -15.60 -12.53
C LEU A 53 5.28 -14.82 -13.79
N GLU A 54 4.49 -14.97 -14.84
CA GLU A 54 4.73 -14.36 -16.15
C GLU A 54 3.39 -14.10 -16.83
N THR A 55 3.28 -13.00 -17.56
CA THR A 55 2.13 -12.67 -18.40
C THR A 55 2.58 -12.45 -19.83
N ASP A 56 2.06 -13.26 -20.75
CA ASP A 56 2.21 -13.06 -22.20
C ASP A 56 0.91 -12.48 -22.79
N TYR A 57 0.87 -12.18 -24.09
CA TYR A 57 -0.31 -11.65 -24.78
C TYR A 57 -1.51 -12.61 -24.80
N HIS A 58 -1.26 -13.93 -24.79
CA HIS A 58 -2.29 -14.96 -24.96
C HIS A 58 -2.50 -15.82 -23.71
N SER A 59 -1.48 -15.97 -22.88
CA SER A 59 -1.54 -16.83 -21.70
C SER A 59 -0.80 -16.26 -20.49
N VAL A 60 -1.21 -16.69 -19.30
CA VAL A 60 -0.56 -16.35 -18.03
C VAL A 60 -0.03 -17.60 -17.36
N LEU A 61 1.20 -17.49 -16.84
CA LEU A 61 1.83 -18.54 -16.07
C LEU A 61 1.61 -18.27 -14.58
N ILE A 62 0.93 -19.20 -13.91
CA ILE A 62 0.53 -19.07 -12.51
C ILE A 62 1.18 -20.19 -11.70
N GLY A 63 1.99 -19.80 -10.72
CA GLY A 63 2.56 -20.70 -9.74
C GLY A 63 1.54 -21.03 -8.67
N SER A 64 1.44 -22.31 -8.31
CA SER A 64 0.54 -22.81 -7.27
C SER A 64 1.28 -23.74 -6.29
N ARG A 65 0.51 -24.37 -5.40
CA ARG A 65 0.95 -25.52 -4.63
C ARG A 65 1.18 -26.70 -5.58
N ASN A 66 2.39 -27.22 -5.57
CA ASN A 66 2.88 -28.39 -6.28
C ASN A 66 2.75 -28.35 -7.81
N ALA A 67 2.33 -27.23 -8.41
CA ALA A 67 2.13 -27.13 -9.84
C ALA A 67 2.38 -25.71 -10.36
N VAL A 68 2.53 -25.64 -11.68
CA VAL A 68 2.47 -24.40 -12.45
C VAL A 68 1.46 -24.60 -13.57
N TYR A 69 0.50 -23.68 -13.65
CA TYR A 69 -0.54 -23.68 -14.66
C TYR A 69 -0.22 -22.65 -15.73
N ASN A 70 -0.34 -23.03 -17.00
CA ASN A 70 -0.42 -22.06 -18.08
C ASN A 70 -1.88 -21.93 -18.53
N ILE A 71 -2.43 -20.73 -18.40
CA ILE A 71 -3.86 -20.46 -18.57
C ILE A 71 -4.06 -19.43 -19.67
N SER A 72 -4.98 -19.69 -20.59
CA SER A 72 -5.39 -18.73 -21.60
C SER A 72 -6.05 -17.51 -20.98
N ILE A 73 -5.62 -16.32 -21.36
CA ILE A 73 -6.18 -15.05 -20.89
C ILE A 73 -7.64 -14.88 -21.31
N GLU A 74 -8.00 -15.40 -22.48
CA GLU A 74 -9.28 -15.11 -23.10
C GLU A 74 -10.45 -15.70 -22.31
N ASN A 75 -10.31 -16.97 -21.93
CA ASN A 75 -11.38 -17.80 -21.38
C ASN A 75 -11.00 -18.47 -20.05
N LEU A 76 -9.78 -18.22 -19.55
CA LEU A 76 -9.21 -18.86 -18.37
C LEU A 76 -9.17 -20.39 -18.43
N LEU A 77 -9.04 -20.95 -19.64
CA LEU A 77 -8.83 -22.38 -19.82
C LEU A 77 -7.35 -22.73 -19.74
N GLU A 78 -7.07 -23.82 -19.03
CA GLU A 78 -5.71 -24.31 -18.86
C GLU A 78 -5.20 -25.05 -20.11
N ASN A 79 -3.95 -24.80 -20.47
CA ASN A 79 -3.19 -25.64 -21.38
C ASN A 79 -2.56 -26.83 -20.63
N THR A 80 -3.29 -27.93 -20.56
CA THR A 80 -2.88 -29.14 -19.81
C THR A 80 -1.58 -29.76 -20.29
N LYS A 81 -1.16 -29.54 -21.55
CA LYS A 81 0.12 -30.04 -22.09
C LYS A 81 1.33 -29.33 -21.49
N GLN A 82 1.15 -28.09 -21.04
CA GLN A 82 2.21 -27.26 -20.45
C GLN A 82 2.15 -27.23 -18.92
N ARG A 83 1.24 -27.98 -18.29
CA ARG A 83 1.18 -28.11 -16.83
C ARG A 83 2.48 -28.72 -16.32
N ILE A 84 3.08 -28.03 -15.35
CA ILE A 84 4.23 -28.57 -14.61
C ILE A 84 3.70 -29.10 -13.29
N VAL A 85 3.91 -30.38 -13.02
CA VAL A 85 3.66 -30.98 -11.71
C VAL A 85 5.00 -31.15 -10.99
N TRP A 86 5.14 -30.50 -9.85
CA TRP A 86 6.37 -30.46 -9.07
C TRP A 86 6.10 -30.63 -7.58
N ASN A 87 5.91 -31.88 -7.17
CA ASN A 87 5.77 -32.26 -5.76
C ASN A 87 7.14 -32.32 -5.05
N PRO A 88 7.20 -32.02 -3.74
CA PRO A 88 8.39 -32.28 -2.96
C PRO A 88 8.64 -33.79 -2.79
N THR A 89 9.90 -34.17 -2.61
CA THR A 89 10.26 -35.58 -2.34
C THR A 89 9.80 -36.00 -0.95
N GLY A 90 9.57 -37.31 -0.74
CA GLY A 90 9.20 -37.86 0.57
C GLY A 90 10.20 -37.48 1.67
N ALA A 91 11.49 -37.56 1.37
CA ALA A 91 12.56 -37.17 2.29
C ALA A 91 12.53 -35.67 2.66
N HIS A 92 12.23 -34.78 1.71
CA HIS A 92 12.10 -33.34 2.01
C HIS A 92 10.88 -33.06 2.89
N ARG A 93 9.76 -33.74 2.63
CA ARG A 93 8.55 -33.64 3.47
C ARG A 93 8.80 -34.12 4.90
N GLU A 94 9.42 -35.29 5.06
CA GLU A 94 9.78 -35.84 6.37
C GLU A 94 10.72 -34.89 7.13
N LEU A 95 11.73 -34.34 6.47
CA LEU A 95 12.62 -33.36 7.08
C LEU A 95 11.86 -32.09 7.52
N CYS A 96 10.88 -31.65 6.75
CA CYS A 96 10.03 -30.51 7.10
C CYS A 96 9.16 -30.81 8.33
N TYR A 97 8.57 -32.01 8.43
CA TYR A 97 7.83 -32.47 9.61
C TYR A 97 8.71 -32.55 10.86
N LEU A 98 9.95 -33.06 10.71
CA LEU A 98 10.92 -33.10 11.80
C LEU A 98 11.29 -31.70 12.33
N LYS A 99 11.11 -30.66 11.53
CA LYS A 99 11.29 -29.24 11.92
C LYS A 99 10.01 -28.60 12.48
N GLY A 100 8.95 -29.38 12.71
CA GLY A 100 7.71 -28.94 13.37
C GLY A 100 6.72 -28.21 12.46
N LYS A 101 6.82 -28.35 11.14
CA LYS A 101 5.88 -27.76 10.17
C LYS A 101 4.71 -28.71 9.85
N THR A 102 3.61 -28.13 9.38
CA THR A 102 2.36 -28.88 9.10
C THR A 102 2.38 -29.58 7.74
N GLU A 103 1.41 -30.46 7.48
CA GLU A 103 1.26 -31.07 6.15
C GLU A 103 1.01 -30.05 5.03
N GLU A 104 0.31 -28.95 5.34
CA GLU A 104 0.06 -27.87 4.38
C GLU A 104 1.34 -27.09 4.08
N ASP A 105 2.11 -26.76 5.11
CA ASP A 105 3.39 -26.05 5.00
C ASP A 105 4.45 -26.85 4.21
N CYS A 106 4.47 -28.17 4.40
CA CYS A 106 5.48 -29.07 3.83
C CYS A 106 5.16 -29.48 2.38
N GLN A 107 4.83 -28.50 1.56
CA GLN A 107 4.49 -28.66 0.15
C GLN A 107 5.41 -27.78 -0.70
N ASN A 108 5.38 -27.95 -2.02
CA ASN A 108 6.16 -27.10 -2.91
C ASN A 108 5.32 -25.93 -3.41
N TYR A 109 5.47 -24.75 -2.83
CA TYR A 109 4.78 -23.55 -3.30
C TYR A 109 5.64 -22.80 -4.29
N ILE A 110 5.17 -22.66 -5.52
CA ILE A 110 5.89 -21.91 -6.54
C ILE A 110 5.75 -20.41 -6.26
N ARG A 111 6.89 -19.70 -6.18
CA ARG A 111 6.92 -18.30 -5.74
C ARG A 111 7.72 -17.38 -6.66
N VAL A 112 8.67 -17.94 -7.40
CA VAL A 112 9.52 -17.18 -8.32
C VAL A 112 9.45 -17.84 -9.69
N GLY A 113 9.22 -17.01 -10.70
CA GLY A 113 9.25 -17.39 -12.10
C GLY A 113 9.86 -16.26 -12.89
N ALA A 114 10.66 -16.60 -13.89
CA ALA A 114 11.29 -15.67 -14.80
C ALA A 114 11.40 -16.31 -16.18
N LYS A 115 10.89 -15.63 -17.20
CA LYS A 115 11.16 -15.98 -18.60
C LYS A 115 12.57 -15.49 -18.96
N LEU A 116 13.49 -16.44 -19.19
CA LEU A 116 14.89 -16.16 -19.51
C LEU A 116 15.06 -15.87 -21.00
N ASP A 117 14.40 -16.68 -21.84
CA ASP A 117 14.31 -16.54 -23.30
C ASP A 117 12.88 -16.89 -23.73
N GLU A 118 12.58 -16.89 -25.05
CA GLU A 118 11.27 -17.33 -25.57
C GLU A 118 10.86 -18.73 -25.08
N ASP A 119 11.81 -19.66 -25.06
CA ASP A 119 11.57 -21.06 -24.69
C ASP A 119 12.17 -21.45 -23.33
N HIS A 120 12.95 -20.60 -22.67
CA HIS A 120 13.63 -20.95 -21.41
C HIS A 120 13.03 -20.22 -20.22
N PHE A 121 12.72 -20.96 -19.16
CA PHE A 121 12.09 -20.42 -17.95
C PHE A 121 12.87 -20.88 -16.71
N LEU A 122 13.08 -19.96 -15.77
CA LEU A 122 13.52 -20.29 -14.41
C LEU A 122 12.30 -20.28 -13.50
N ILE A 123 12.05 -21.39 -12.80
CA ILE A 123 10.95 -21.49 -11.84
C ILE A 123 11.50 -22.05 -10.53
N CYS A 124 11.18 -21.38 -9.43
CA CYS A 124 11.59 -21.79 -8.09
C CYS A 124 10.40 -21.90 -7.15
N GLY A 125 10.49 -22.89 -6.25
CA GLY A 125 9.47 -23.15 -5.25
C GLY A 125 10.07 -23.48 -3.88
N THR A 126 9.25 -23.33 -2.84
CA THR A 126 9.64 -23.54 -1.43
C THR A 126 10.06 -24.97 -1.13
N ASN A 127 9.55 -25.94 -1.90
CA ASN A 127 9.82 -27.38 -1.82
C ASN A 127 9.95 -27.89 -0.37
N ALA A 128 8.87 -27.76 0.42
CA ALA A 128 8.79 -28.16 1.82
C ALA A 128 9.91 -27.54 2.69
N TYR A 129 10.02 -26.21 2.68
CA TYR A 129 11.06 -25.45 3.40
C TYR A 129 12.50 -25.90 3.02
N LYS A 130 12.69 -26.28 1.76
CA LYS A 130 13.99 -26.52 1.13
C LYS A 130 13.93 -25.98 -0.30
N PRO A 131 14.08 -24.66 -0.50
CA PRO A 131 13.82 -24.02 -1.78
C PRO A 131 14.70 -24.61 -2.88
N LEU A 132 14.09 -24.88 -4.03
CA LEU A 132 14.75 -25.40 -5.23
C LEU A 132 14.35 -24.56 -6.43
N CYS A 133 15.23 -24.52 -7.43
CA CYS A 133 15.00 -23.88 -8.72
C CYS A 133 15.20 -24.89 -9.84
N ARG A 134 14.37 -24.78 -10.88
CA ARG A 134 14.47 -25.58 -12.11
C ARG A 134 14.48 -24.68 -13.33
N HIS A 135 15.38 -25.00 -14.25
CA HIS A 135 15.36 -24.45 -15.60
C HIS A 135 14.49 -25.36 -16.47
N TYR A 136 13.48 -24.78 -17.11
CA TYR A 136 12.61 -25.45 -18.06
C TYR A 136 12.91 -24.96 -19.47
N LYS A 137 12.79 -25.86 -20.44
CA LYS A 137 12.77 -25.55 -21.86
C LYS A 137 11.43 -25.98 -22.46
N LEU A 138 10.75 -25.07 -23.14
CA LEU A 138 9.57 -25.37 -23.91
C LEU A 138 9.99 -26.09 -25.20
N SER A 139 9.52 -27.33 -25.37
CA SER A 139 9.82 -28.16 -26.54
C SER A 139 8.57 -28.94 -26.91
N GLU A 140 8.10 -28.76 -28.15
CA GLU A 140 6.89 -29.43 -28.66
C GLU A 140 5.64 -29.16 -27.81
N ASN A 141 5.49 -27.93 -27.32
CA ASN A 141 4.43 -27.51 -26.39
C ASN A 141 4.43 -28.24 -25.02
N VAL A 142 5.57 -28.80 -24.61
CA VAL A 142 5.75 -29.42 -23.29
C VAL A 142 6.94 -28.77 -22.58
N MET A 143 6.78 -28.51 -21.28
CA MET A 143 7.84 -27.96 -20.42
C MET A 143 8.76 -29.10 -19.95
N LYS A 144 9.99 -29.15 -20.46
CA LYS A 144 10.99 -30.16 -20.10
C LYS A 144 12.03 -29.57 -19.13
N VAL A 145 12.34 -30.27 -18.05
CA VAL A 145 13.38 -29.86 -17.09
C VAL A 145 14.76 -30.03 -17.73
N VAL A 146 15.56 -28.96 -17.73
CA VAL A 146 16.94 -28.95 -18.24
C VAL A 146 17.93 -29.11 -17.09
N ASN A 147 17.71 -28.38 -16.00
CA ASN A 147 18.60 -28.36 -14.84
C ASN A 147 17.79 -28.12 -13.56
N GLU A 148 18.30 -28.62 -12.43
CA GLU A 148 17.79 -28.37 -11.08
C GLU A 148 18.95 -27.89 -10.20
N SER A 149 18.73 -26.81 -9.45
CA SER A 149 19.71 -26.22 -8.54
C SER A 149 19.08 -25.85 -7.21
N GLU A 150 19.92 -25.61 -6.20
CA GLU A 150 19.45 -25.09 -4.93
C GLU A 150 18.84 -23.68 -5.11
N GLY A 151 17.71 -23.44 -4.45
CA GLY A 151 16.97 -22.18 -4.51
C GLY A 151 17.29 -21.21 -3.38
N HIS A 152 18.39 -21.41 -2.66
CA HIS A 152 18.79 -20.54 -1.54
C HIS A 152 19.06 -19.12 -2.04
N GLY A 153 18.38 -18.13 -1.49
CA GLY A 153 18.42 -16.73 -1.96
C GLY A 153 17.58 -16.44 -3.20
N TRP A 154 17.14 -17.46 -3.93
CA TRP A 154 16.26 -17.33 -5.09
C TRP A 154 14.78 -17.38 -4.72
N CYS A 155 14.41 -18.21 -3.75
CA CYS A 155 13.03 -18.45 -3.36
C CYS A 155 12.89 -18.49 -1.83
N PRO A 156 11.78 -17.97 -1.27
CA PRO A 156 11.52 -18.10 0.17
C PRO A 156 11.36 -19.56 0.59
N TYR A 157 11.52 -19.81 1.89
CA TYR A 157 11.27 -21.11 2.52
C TYR A 157 9.79 -21.32 2.84
N ASP A 158 9.11 -20.25 3.24
CA ASP A 158 7.72 -20.25 3.68
C ASP A 158 6.83 -19.60 2.62
N PRO A 159 5.66 -20.20 2.29
CA PRO A 159 4.76 -19.69 1.27
C PRO A 159 4.17 -18.31 1.57
N ASN A 160 4.11 -17.89 2.83
CA ASN A 160 3.54 -16.61 3.26
C ASN A 160 4.57 -15.47 3.24
N HIS A 161 5.86 -15.79 3.11
CA HIS A 161 6.90 -14.76 3.06
C HIS A 161 6.86 -14.05 1.72
N ASN A 162 6.70 -12.74 1.78
CA ASN A 162 6.69 -11.91 0.59
C ASN A 162 8.07 -11.91 -0.07
N SER A 163 8.06 -12.06 -1.39
CA SER A 163 9.25 -12.08 -2.22
C SER A 163 8.93 -11.48 -3.58
N THR A 164 9.96 -10.93 -4.20
CA THR A 164 9.91 -10.40 -5.55
C THR A 164 11.10 -10.88 -6.35
N ALA A 165 10.90 -11.03 -7.65
CA ALA A 165 11.93 -11.42 -8.59
C ALA A 165 11.73 -10.65 -9.90
N LEU A 166 12.85 -10.34 -10.56
CA LEU A 166 12.88 -9.62 -11.83
C LEU A 166 13.99 -10.19 -12.69
N TYR A 167 13.70 -10.49 -13.95
CA TYR A 167 14.70 -10.82 -14.95
C TYR A 167 15.00 -9.62 -15.83
N THR A 168 16.26 -9.20 -15.88
CA THR A 168 16.69 -8.06 -16.70
C THR A 168 18.18 -8.17 -17.02
N ASP A 169 18.57 -7.78 -18.24
CA ASP A 169 19.96 -7.78 -18.71
C ASP A 169 20.69 -9.13 -18.52
N GLY A 170 20.00 -10.24 -18.78
CA GLY A 170 20.58 -11.59 -18.69
C GLY A 170 20.68 -12.14 -17.26
N HIS A 171 20.24 -11.40 -16.25
CA HIS A 171 20.35 -11.78 -14.84
C HIS A 171 19.00 -11.78 -14.14
N VAL A 172 18.82 -12.73 -13.22
CA VAL A 172 17.68 -12.76 -12.30
C VAL A 172 18.08 -12.06 -11.01
N TYR A 173 17.27 -11.10 -10.59
CA TYR A 173 17.38 -10.39 -9.34
C TYR A 173 16.27 -10.88 -8.42
N THR A 174 16.60 -11.29 -7.21
CA THR A 174 15.64 -11.76 -6.21
C THR A 174 15.79 -10.99 -4.92
N ALA A 175 14.67 -10.77 -4.25
CA ALA A 175 14.65 -10.23 -2.90
C ALA A 175 13.70 -11.07 -2.05
N THR A 176 14.26 -11.74 -1.05
CA THR A 176 13.56 -12.73 -0.22
C THR A 176 14.28 -12.96 1.11
N VAL A 177 13.85 -13.95 1.87
CA VAL A 177 14.49 -14.42 3.10
C VAL A 177 15.34 -15.66 2.82
N VAL A 178 16.51 -15.75 3.45
CA VAL A 178 17.48 -16.84 3.19
C VAL A 178 17.47 -17.94 4.25
N ASP A 179 16.84 -17.73 5.40
CA ASP A 179 16.81 -18.68 6.50
C ASP A 179 15.44 -19.37 6.66
N PHE A 180 15.44 -20.49 7.39
CA PHE A 180 14.22 -21.24 7.68
C PHE A 180 13.25 -20.46 8.59
N GLY A 181 13.77 -19.58 9.46
CA GLY A 181 12.96 -18.76 10.36
C GLY A 181 12.36 -17.53 9.69
N GLY A 182 12.85 -17.19 8.49
CA GLY A 182 12.36 -16.06 7.70
C GLY A 182 12.71 -14.69 8.27
N VAL A 183 13.82 -14.59 9.01
CA VAL A 183 14.29 -13.35 9.64
C VAL A 183 15.36 -12.66 8.80
N GLU A 184 16.20 -13.43 8.12
CA GLU A 184 17.33 -12.91 7.35
C GLU A 184 16.89 -12.50 5.94
N SER A 185 16.52 -11.23 5.80
CA SER A 185 16.17 -10.63 4.50
C SER A 185 17.41 -10.34 3.65
N PHE A 186 17.28 -10.52 2.34
CA PHE A 186 18.41 -10.49 1.45
C PHE A 186 18.05 -10.13 0.00
N ILE A 187 18.93 -9.39 -0.69
CA ILE A 187 18.83 -9.12 -2.13
C ILE A 187 19.98 -9.82 -2.86
N TYR A 188 19.65 -10.66 -3.83
CA TYR A 188 20.57 -11.55 -4.51
C TYR A 188 20.48 -11.43 -6.04
N ARG A 189 21.65 -11.54 -6.69
CA ARG A 189 21.83 -11.73 -8.12
C ARG A 189 23.16 -12.43 -8.30
N ASP A 190 23.17 -13.67 -8.74
CA ASP A 190 24.39 -14.48 -8.79
C ASP A 190 25.62 -13.74 -9.39
N PRO A 191 26.78 -13.65 -8.68
CA PRO A 191 27.04 -14.05 -7.28
C PRO A 191 26.90 -12.92 -6.24
N LEU A 192 26.43 -11.74 -6.63
CA LEU A 192 26.26 -10.56 -5.79
C LEU A 192 25.06 -10.63 -4.85
N SER A 193 25.26 -10.03 -3.69
CA SER A 193 24.51 -10.39 -2.51
C SER A 193 24.65 -9.25 -1.46
N THR A 194 23.60 -8.90 -0.73
CA THR A 194 23.71 -7.96 0.41
C THR A 194 24.57 -8.56 1.52
N GLU A 195 24.92 -7.79 2.57
CA GLU A 195 25.57 -8.40 3.74
C GLU A 195 24.52 -9.17 4.56
N ARG A 196 24.88 -10.38 5.02
CA ARG A 196 23.97 -11.18 5.86
C ARG A 196 23.92 -10.60 7.26
N SER A 197 22.72 -10.57 7.84
CA SER A 197 22.47 -10.12 9.21
C SER A 197 22.87 -8.65 9.48
N ASP A 198 23.08 -7.83 8.42
CA ASP A 198 23.35 -6.39 8.54
C ASP A 198 22.03 -5.59 8.55
N LEU A 199 21.59 -5.25 9.76
CA LEU A 199 20.35 -4.51 9.99
C LEU A 199 20.35 -3.10 9.37
N LYS A 200 21.53 -2.52 9.08
CA LYS A 200 21.60 -1.22 8.39
C LYS A 200 21.18 -1.35 6.93
N GLN A 201 21.50 -2.48 6.28
CA GLN A 201 21.10 -2.76 4.91
C GLN A 201 19.65 -3.22 4.83
N LEU A 202 19.28 -4.25 5.60
CA LEU A 202 17.93 -4.83 5.60
C LEU A 202 17.59 -5.32 7.02
N ASN A 203 16.44 -4.90 7.54
CA ASN A 203 15.99 -5.29 8.89
C ASN A 203 14.55 -5.81 8.87
N ASP A 204 14.38 -7.14 8.84
CA ASP A 204 13.07 -7.79 8.75
C ASP A 204 12.23 -7.22 7.59
N ALA A 205 12.81 -7.25 6.39
CA ALA A 205 12.25 -6.61 5.21
C ALA A 205 11.22 -7.51 4.52
N SER A 206 10.04 -6.96 4.27
CA SER A 206 8.98 -7.59 3.48
C SER A 206 8.95 -6.97 2.08
N PHE A 207 9.38 -7.74 1.08
CA PHE A 207 9.51 -7.28 -0.30
C PHE A 207 8.18 -7.29 -1.05
N VAL A 208 7.88 -6.20 -1.73
CA VAL A 208 6.59 -5.98 -2.39
C VAL A 208 6.73 -6.11 -3.90
N SER A 209 7.70 -5.42 -4.51
CA SER A 209 7.90 -5.40 -5.95
C SER A 209 9.35 -5.07 -6.31
N SER A 210 9.73 -5.35 -7.55
CA SER A 210 11.00 -4.99 -8.14
C SER A 210 10.81 -4.57 -9.60
N MET A 211 11.60 -3.61 -10.07
CA MET A 211 11.46 -3.07 -11.42
C MET A 211 12.80 -2.55 -11.98
N SER A 212 12.94 -2.63 -13.31
CA SER A 212 14.13 -2.23 -14.05
C SER A 212 13.99 -0.78 -14.54
N TYR A 213 14.98 0.09 -14.31
CA TYR A 213 14.99 1.44 -14.85
C TYR A 213 16.41 1.90 -15.19
N GLN A 214 16.66 2.19 -16.48
CA GLN A 214 17.98 2.59 -16.97
C GLN A 214 19.08 1.60 -16.51
N ASP A 215 20.12 2.08 -15.83
CA ASP A 215 21.22 1.28 -15.28
C ASP A 215 20.94 0.71 -13.87
N TYR A 216 19.73 0.88 -13.34
CA TYR A 216 19.36 0.46 -11.99
C TYR A 216 18.25 -0.60 -11.97
N VAL A 217 18.24 -1.38 -10.88
CA VAL A 217 17.09 -2.19 -10.45
C VAL A 217 16.60 -1.64 -9.12
N PHE A 218 15.31 -1.33 -9.04
CA PHE A 218 14.64 -0.88 -7.83
C PHE A 218 13.97 -2.04 -7.10
N PHE A 219 14.01 -2.01 -5.77
CA PHE A 219 13.30 -2.92 -4.88
C PHE A 219 12.44 -2.13 -3.90
N PHE A 220 11.16 -2.45 -3.84
CA PHE A 220 10.21 -1.81 -2.92
C PHE A 220 9.89 -2.77 -1.80
N PHE A 221 10.02 -2.30 -0.56
CA PHE A 221 9.83 -3.13 0.62
C PHE A 221 9.47 -2.28 1.83
N ARG A 222 8.96 -2.93 2.88
CA ARG A 222 8.84 -2.33 4.21
C ARG A 222 9.73 -3.07 5.19
N GLU A 223 10.35 -2.35 6.11
CA GLU A 223 11.30 -2.90 7.08
C GLU A 223 11.17 -2.18 8.42
N ALA A 224 11.70 -2.76 9.49
CA ALA A 224 11.80 -2.10 10.78
C ALA A 224 12.88 -0.99 10.74
N ALA A 225 12.47 0.25 11.02
CA ALA A 225 13.30 1.44 10.89
C ALA A 225 14.39 1.53 11.97
N VAL A 226 15.62 1.20 11.60
CA VAL A 226 16.80 1.31 12.49
C VAL A 226 17.07 2.76 12.91
N GLU A 227 16.71 3.74 12.07
CA GLU A 227 16.88 5.16 12.38
C GLU A 227 15.91 5.69 13.44
N TYR A 228 14.86 4.92 13.74
CA TYR A 228 13.84 5.28 14.73
C TYR A 228 13.87 4.38 15.97
N ILE A 229 14.78 3.40 16.03
CA ILE A 229 14.76 2.35 17.06
C ILE A 229 14.92 2.91 18.48
N ASN A 230 15.62 4.03 18.65
CA ASN A 230 15.79 4.73 19.94
C ASN A 230 14.48 5.35 20.45
N CYS A 231 13.53 5.63 19.56
CA CYS A 231 12.22 6.21 19.87
C CYS A 231 11.13 5.12 19.96
N GLY A 232 11.33 3.98 19.30
CA GLY A 232 10.42 2.85 19.33
C GLY A 232 10.55 1.97 18.09
N LYS A 233 9.75 0.90 18.03
CA LYS A 233 9.68 0.06 16.83
C LYS A 233 8.63 0.62 15.88
N VAL A 234 9.09 1.08 14.71
CA VAL A 234 8.22 1.57 13.62
C VAL A 234 8.67 0.91 12.33
N ILE A 235 7.72 0.50 11.50
CA ILE A 235 7.99 0.01 10.15
C ILE A 235 8.01 1.22 9.22
N TYR A 236 8.98 1.29 8.29
CA TYR A 236 8.98 2.26 7.21
C TYR A 236 9.03 1.56 5.85
N SER A 237 8.38 2.18 4.88
CA SER A 237 8.48 1.80 3.47
C SER A 237 9.73 2.38 2.84
N ARG A 238 10.38 1.57 2.01
CA ARG A 238 11.65 1.85 1.37
C ARG A 238 11.59 1.59 -0.12
N VAL A 239 12.38 2.38 -0.85
CA VAL A 239 12.89 2.01 -2.16
C VAL A 239 14.40 1.79 -2.03
N GLY A 240 14.86 0.59 -2.36
CA GLY A 240 16.27 0.26 -2.52
C GLY A 240 16.65 0.25 -4.00
N ARG A 241 17.91 0.51 -4.32
CA ARG A 241 18.43 0.35 -5.69
C ARG A 241 19.78 -0.32 -5.72
N VAL A 242 20.06 -1.01 -6.83
CA VAL A 242 21.38 -1.55 -7.19
C VAL A 242 21.69 -1.24 -8.65
N CYS A 243 22.96 -1.20 -9.00
CA CYS A 243 23.41 -1.06 -10.39
C CYS A 243 23.40 -2.41 -11.10
N LYS A 244 22.85 -2.44 -12.32
CA LYS A 244 22.80 -3.65 -13.15
C LYS A 244 24.17 -4.20 -13.49
N LYS A 245 25.12 -3.29 -13.76
CA LYS A 245 26.50 -3.59 -14.15
C LYS A 245 27.46 -3.75 -12.96
N ASP A 246 26.95 -3.74 -11.72
CA ASP A 246 27.78 -3.99 -10.53
C ASP A 246 28.42 -5.38 -10.67
N LYS A 247 29.73 -5.48 -10.50
CA LYS A 247 30.51 -6.73 -10.54
C LYS A 247 31.04 -7.10 -9.15
N GLY A 248 30.64 -6.36 -8.13
CA GLY A 248 31.05 -6.53 -6.76
C GLY A 248 32.26 -5.70 -6.36
N ALA A 249 32.63 -5.81 -5.08
CA ALA A 249 33.72 -5.06 -4.49
C ALA A 249 35.10 -5.59 -4.97
N PRO A 250 36.14 -4.74 -4.93
CA PRO A 250 37.51 -5.20 -5.08
C PRO A 250 37.90 -6.27 -4.04
N HIS A 251 38.93 -7.05 -4.35
CA HIS A 251 39.58 -8.01 -3.44
C HIS A 251 38.64 -9.11 -2.91
N LEU A 252 38.71 -9.42 -1.60
CA LEU A 252 38.05 -10.56 -0.92
C LEU A 252 36.53 -10.42 -0.82
N PHE A 253 35.95 -9.25 -1.12
CA PHE A 253 34.51 -8.97 -1.01
C PHE A 253 33.78 -9.00 -2.36
N GLY A 254 34.33 -9.68 -3.36
CA GLY A 254 33.81 -9.72 -4.74
C GLY A 254 32.34 -10.12 -4.90
N ASN A 255 31.74 -10.78 -3.90
CA ASN A 255 30.35 -11.24 -3.95
C ASN A 255 29.35 -10.28 -3.25
N ARG A 256 29.76 -9.04 -2.96
CA ARG A 256 28.94 -8.03 -2.27
C ARG A 256 28.61 -6.84 -3.16
N TRP A 257 27.40 -6.31 -3.03
CA TRP A 257 26.99 -5.10 -3.73
C TRP A 257 27.88 -3.91 -3.37
N THR A 258 28.26 -3.12 -4.37
CA THR A 258 28.97 -1.84 -4.21
C THR A 258 28.06 -0.64 -4.45
N SER A 259 26.82 -0.91 -4.86
CA SER A 259 25.86 0.10 -5.30
C SER A 259 24.57 0.15 -4.46
N PHE A 260 24.40 -0.77 -3.51
CA PHE A 260 23.16 -0.87 -2.73
C PHE A 260 22.95 0.36 -1.85
N THR A 261 21.86 1.06 -2.10
CA THR A 261 21.41 2.22 -1.32
C THR A 261 19.89 2.17 -1.19
N LYS A 262 19.32 2.74 -0.12
CA LYS A 262 17.88 2.79 0.14
C LYS A 262 17.43 4.13 0.68
N ALA A 263 16.19 4.52 0.37
CA ALA A 263 15.57 5.75 0.84
C ALA A 263 14.16 5.46 1.40
N ARG A 264 13.70 6.29 2.35
CA ARG A 264 12.32 6.23 2.86
C ARG A 264 11.34 6.72 1.80
N LEU A 265 10.21 6.05 1.62
CA LEU A 265 9.07 6.56 0.84
C LEU A 265 8.13 7.34 1.77
N ASN A 266 7.81 8.58 1.44
CA ASN A 266 6.92 9.40 2.24
C ASN A 266 5.50 9.43 1.66
N CYS A 267 4.62 8.57 2.19
CA CYS A 267 3.18 8.61 1.92
C CYS A 267 2.46 9.13 3.16
N SER A 268 2.17 10.43 3.19
CA SER A 268 1.55 11.10 4.35
C SER A 268 0.56 12.18 3.93
N ILE A 269 -0.49 12.37 4.72
CA ILE A 269 -1.36 13.54 4.61
C ILE A 269 -0.64 14.71 5.30
N PRO A 270 -0.37 15.82 4.61
CA PRO A 270 0.27 16.98 5.22
C PRO A 270 -0.67 17.69 6.20
N GLY A 271 -0.09 18.49 7.09
CA GLY A 271 -0.78 19.26 8.12
C GLY A 271 0.15 19.59 9.27
N ASP A 272 -0.34 20.29 10.28
CA ASP A 272 0.44 20.58 11.50
C ASP A 272 0.93 19.30 12.18
N TYR A 273 0.11 18.24 12.10
CA TYR A 273 0.44 16.87 12.51
C TYR A 273 0.26 15.92 11.33
N PRO A 274 1.33 15.59 10.60
CA PRO A 274 1.23 14.73 9.43
C PRO A 274 0.80 13.31 9.82
N PHE A 275 -0.13 12.74 9.04
CA PHE A 275 -0.60 11.36 9.21
C PHE A 275 0.08 10.43 8.20
N TYR A 276 0.79 9.42 8.67
CA TYR A 276 1.63 8.56 7.82
C TYR A 276 1.02 7.19 7.53
N PHE A 277 1.10 6.76 6.27
CA PHE A 277 0.85 5.38 5.84
C PHE A 277 2.19 4.70 5.60
N ASN A 278 2.71 4.04 6.64
CA ASN A 278 4.10 3.60 6.64
C ASN A 278 4.34 2.23 6.01
N GLU A 279 3.31 1.42 5.77
CA GLU A 279 3.45 0.03 5.28
C GLU A 279 3.01 -0.12 3.82
N ILE A 280 3.98 -0.22 2.90
CA ILE A 280 3.71 -0.49 1.49
C ILE A 280 3.24 -1.94 1.29
N GLN A 281 2.20 -2.13 0.46
CA GLN A 281 1.59 -3.42 0.17
C GLN A 281 1.78 -3.87 -1.28
N SER A 282 1.70 -2.95 -2.24
CA SER A 282 1.90 -3.20 -3.67
C SER A 282 2.36 -1.94 -4.41
N THR A 283 2.94 -2.11 -5.59
CA THR A 283 3.21 -1.01 -6.54
C THR A 283 2.69 -1.36 -7.92
N SER A 284 2.42 -0.34 -8.73
CA SER A 284 2.28 -0.47 -10.18
C SER A 284 3.63 -0.63 -10.86
N ASP A 285 3.60 -0.92 -12.15
CA ASP A 285 4.74 -0.68 -13.05
C ASP A 285 5.02 0.81 -13.20
N ILE A 286 6.14 1.14 -13.85
CA ILE A 286 6.50 2.52 -14.17
C ILE A 286 5.55 3.03 -15.27
N ILE A 287 4.73 4.01 -14.92
CA ILE A 287 3.76 4.63 -15.82
C ILE A 287 4.37 5.88 -16.44
N GLU A 288 4.54 5.87 -17.76
CA GLU A 288 4.95 7.05 -18.51
C GLU A 288 3.72 7.83 -18.98
N GLY A 289 3.62 9.10 -18.57
CA GLY A 289 2.44 9.90 -18.87
C GLY A 289 2.74 11.39 -19.01
N VAL A 290 1.77 12.11 -19.58
CA VAL A 290 1.80 13.57 -19.66
C VAL A 290 0.91 14.13 -18.56
N TYR A 291 1.53 14.80 -17.60
CA TYR A 291 0.86 15.34 -16.43
C TYR A 291 1.01 16.87 -16.45
N GLY A 292 -0.09 17.56 -16.75
CA GLY A 292 -0.07 18.98 -17.09
C GLY A 292 0.66 19.19 -18.42
N SER A 293 1.82 19.85 -18.38
CA SER A 293 2.65 20.13 -19.56
C SER A 293 3.97 19.37 -19.59
N LYS A 294 4.20 18.46 -18.63
CA LYS A 294 5.47 17.72 -18.49
C LYS A 294 5.23 16.23 -18.70
N GLN A 295 6.19 15.58 -19.34
CA GLN A 295 6.27 14.13 -19.36
C GLN A 295 6.92 13.68 -18.06
N VAL A 296 6.24 12.84 -17.28
CA VAL A 296 6.71 12.34 -15.99
C VAL A 296 6.50 10.83 -15.94
N LYS A 297 7.40 10.14 -15.26
CA LYS A 297 7.28 8.70 -14.98
C LYS A 297 6.87 8.51 -13.54
N LEU A 298 5.71 7.91 -13.31
CA LEU A 298 5.13 7.72 -11.98
C LEU A 298 5.08 6.24 -11.61
N ILE A 299 5.26 5.97 -10.31
CA ILE A 299 5.03 4.68 -9.70
C ILE A 299 3.94 4.87 -8.65
N TYR A 300 2.82 4.17 -8.82
CA TYR A 300 1.73 4.18 -7.84
C TYR A 300 1.99 3.11 -6.80
N GLY A 301 1.87 3.44 -5.52
CA GLY A 301 2.04 2.51 -4.42
C GLY A 301 0.83 2.50 -3.50
N VAL A 302 0.47 1.31 -3.03
CA VAL A 302 -0.53 1.08 -1.98
C VAL A 302 0.17 1.09 -0.64
N PHE A 303 -0.29 1.93 0.28
CA PHE A 303 0.22 2.03 1.64
C PHE A 303 -0.89 1.84 2.65
N THR A 304 -0.55 1.26 3.79
CA THR A 304 -1.47 1.05 4.90
C THR A 304 -0.88 1.55 6.21
N THR A 305 -1.77 1.82 7.16
CA THR A 305 -1.40 1.91 8.58
C THR A 305 -1.05 0.51 9.12
N PRO A 306 -0.29 0.41 10.22
CA PRO A 306 -0.03 -0.86 10.88
C PRO A 306 -1.30 -1.61 11.28
N ILE A 307 -1.22 -2.94 11.35
CA ILE A 307 -2.36 -3.81 11.65
C ILE A 307 -2.95 -3.60 13.04
N ASN A 308 -2.12 -3.17 14.00
CA ASN A 308 -2.50 -2.82 15.37
C ASN A 308 -3.01 -1.37 15.51
N SER A 309 -3.18 -0.66 14.40
CA SER A 309 -3.76 0.68 14.34
C SER A 309 -5.12 0.66 13.64
N ILE A 310 -5.81 1.80 13.65
CA ILE A 310 -7.05 2.00 12.89
C ILE A 310 -6.76 1.72 11.41
N GLY A 311 -7.64 0.94 10.78
CA GLY A 311 -7.54 0.59 9.36
C GLY A 311 -7.55 1.82 8.47
N GLY A 312 -6.39 2.10 7.86
CA GLY A 312 -6.20 3.19 6.92
C GLY A 312 -5.38 2.69 5.75
N SER A 313 -5.85 3.01 4.54
CA SER A 313 -5.14 2.73 3.29
C SER A 313 -5.04 4.02 2.47
N ALA A 314 -3.94 4.16 1.74
CA ALA A 314 -3.70 5.29 0.87
C ALA A 314 -3.00 4.86 -0.42
N ILE A 315 -3.28 5.59 -1.50
CA ILE A 315 -2.54 5.48 -2.76
C ILE A 315 -1.66 6.72 -2.90
N CYS A 316 -0.36 6.52 -2.98
CA CYS A 316 0.61 7.58 -3.26
C CYS A 316 1.29 7.32 -4.60
N ALA A 317 1.65 8.39 -5.31
CA ALA A 317 2.42 8.29 -6.55
C ALA A 317 3.81 8.89 -6.31
N PHE A 318 4.86 8.23 -6.78
CA PHE A 318 6.24 8.71 -6.68
C PHE A 318 6.80 8.91 -8.07
N SER A 319 7.38 10.08 -8.33
CA SER A 319 8.07 10.29 -9.59
C SER A 319 9.43 9.60 -9.56
N VAL A 320 9.80 8.96 -10.67
CA VAL A 320 11.12 8.32 -10.81
C VAL A 320 12.23 9.37 -10.68
N ASP A 321 11.99 10.60 -11.12
CA ASP A 321 12.94 11.72 -10.98
C ASP A 321 13.19 12.08 -9.51
N SER A 322 12.14 12.17 -8.69
CA SER A 322 12.27 12.43 -7.24
C SER A 322 12.98 11.27 -6.51
N ILE A 323 12.76 10.03 -6.93
CA ILE A 323 13.50 8.87 -6.42
C ILE A 323 15.00 9.05 -6.73
N MET A 324 15.33 9.36 -7.99
CA MET A 324 16.71 9.55 -8.42
C MET A 324 17.40 10.74 -7.75
N GLU A 325 16.70 11.86 -7.58
CA GLU A 325 17.17 13.03 -6.84
C GLU A 325 17.49 12.68 -5.38
N THR A 326 16.60 11.94 -4.71
CA THR A 326 16.81 11.50 -3.32
C THR A 326 18.09 10.67 -3.18
N PHE A 327 18.37 9.76 -4.13
CA PHE A 327 19.61 8.98 -4.13
C PHE A 327 20.87 9.79 -4.48
N ASN A 328 20.72 10.94 -5.13
CA ASN A 328 21.80 11.91 -5.32
C ASN A 328 21.98 12.85 -4.13
N GLY A 329 21.05 12.81 -3.17
CA GLY A 329 21.05 13.60 -1.95
C GLY A 329 22.04 13.14 -0.87
N PRO A 330 21.93 13.67 0.35
CA PRO A 330 22.80 13.30 1.48
C PRO A 330 22.50 11.90 2.03
N PHE A 331 23.54 11.22 2.52
CA PHE A 331 23.40 9.97 3.28
C PHE A 331 23.03 10.23 4.73
N LYS A 332 22.50 9.22 5.41
CA LYS A 332 22.23 9.19 6.84
C LYS A 332 23.18 8.23 7.53
N GLU A 333 23.67 8.61 8.70
CA GLU A 333 24.57 7.78 9.49
C GLU A 333 24.17 7.75 10.96
N GLN A 334 24.71 6.75 11.65
CA GLN A 334 24.73 6.70 13.10
C GLN A 334 26.18 6.54 13.56
N GLU A 335 26.70 7.54 14.26
CA GLU A 335 28.10 7.57 14.71
C GLU A 335 28.42 6.47 15.74
N SER A 336 27.52 6.26 16.70
CA SER A 336 27.61 5.20 17.71
C SER A 336 26.23 4.58 17.96
N MET A 337 26.17 3.36 18.51
CA MET A 337 24.88 2.68 18.79
C MET A 337 23.90 3.51 19.63
N ASN A 338 24.40 4.42 20.48
CA ASN A 338 23.60 5.29 21.32
C ASN A 338 23.36 6.68 20.71
N SER A 339 24.03 7.01 19.60
CA SER A 339 23.86 8.28 18.91
C SER A 339 22.58 8.26 18.07
N ASN A 340 22.02 9.46 17.84
CA ASN A 340 20.95 9.63 16.88
C ASN A 340 21.46 9.46 15.44
N TRP A 341 20.54 9.11 14.55
CA TRP A 341 20.82 9.06 13.13
C TRP A 341 20.81 10.48 12.54
N LEU A 342 21.94 10.91 12.00
CA LEU A 342 22.16 12.27 11.52
C LEU A 342 22.57 12.27 10.04
N ARG A 343 22.43 13.45 9.42
CA ARG A 343 22.84 13.69 8.04
C ARG A 343 24.36 13.66 7.93
N VAL A 344 24.88 12.94 6.95
CA VAL A 344 26.31 12.91 6.63
C VAL A 344 26.73 14.23 5.99
N SER A 345 27.84 14.80 6.47
CA SER A 345 28.44 15.99 5.86
C SER A 345 28.93 15.69 4.43
N PRO A 346 28.66 16.56 3.44
CA PRO A 346 29.16 16.39 2.06
C PRO A 346 30.67 16.19 1.97
N SER A 347 31.45 16.78 2.88
CA SER A 347 32.92 16.65 2.91
C SER A 347 33.43 15.25 3.26
N ARG A 348 32.58 14.39 3.85
CA ARG A 348 32.92 12.99 4.18
C ARG A 348 32.48 12.00 3.11
N VAL A 349 31.79 12.45 2.07
CA VAL A 349 31.38 11.59 0.96
C VAL A 349 32.57 11.42 0.00
N PRO A 350 33.07 10.19 -0.21
CA PRO A 350 34.23 9.96 -1.06
C PRO A 350 33.91 10.13 -2.55
N VAL A 351 34.97 10.27 -3.35
CA VAL A 351 34.91 10.34 -4.83
C VAL A 351 35.57 9.08 -5.40
N PRO A 352 34.93 8.34 -6.34
CA PRO A 352 33.60 8.57 -6.90
C PRO A 352 32.48 8.37 -5.87
N ARG A 353 31.35 9.06 -6.09
CA ARG A 353 30.22 9.05 -5.17
C ARG A 353 29.69 7.62 -4.99
N PRO A 354 29.61 7.11 -3.75
CA PRO A 354 29.09 5.77 -3.48
C PRO A 354 27.65 5.58 -3.97
N GLY A 355 27.32 4.40 -4.48
CA GLY A 355 25.98 4.10 -5.01
C GLY A 355 25.71 4.57 -6.44
N GLN A 356 26.69 5.18 -7.14
CA GLN A 356 26.59 5.48 -8.58
C GLN A 356 27.11 4.33 -9.43
N CYS A 357 26.49 4.13 -10.60
CA CYS A 357 26.92 3.08 -11.52
C CYS A 357 28.21 3.46 -12.23
N VAL A 358 29.17 2.53 -12.24
CA VAL A 358 30.45 2.62 -12.94
C VAL A 358 30.58 1.46 -13.92
N ASN A 359 31.45 1.60 -14.92
CA ASN A 359 31.69 0.54 -15.91
C ASN A 359 32.30 -0.73 -15.30
N ASP A 360 33.18 -0.58 -14.31
CA ASP A 360 33.75 -1.69 -13.56
C ASP A 360 33.81 -1.35 -12.07
N SER A 361 32.98 -2.00 -11.25
CA SER A 361 32.95 -1.77 -9.81
C SER A 361 34.19 -2.30 -9.08
N ARG A 362 34.95 -3.21 -9.72
CA ARG A 362 36.16 -3.82 -9.13
C ARG A 362 37.34 -2.84 -9.07
N THR A 363 37.25 -1.70 -9.77
CA THR A 363 38.25 -0.63 -9.72
C THR A 363 37.89 0.48 -8.74
N LEU A 364 36.78 0.36 -8.01
CA LEU A 364 36.38 1.36 -7.02
C LEU A 364 37.38 1.39 -5.86
N PRO A 365 37.70 2.56 -5.29
CA PRO A 365 38.49 2.64 -4.07
C PRO A 365 37.79 1.98 -2.89
N ASP A 366 38.55 1.29 -2.04
CA ASP A 366 38.03 0.65 -0.82
C ASP A 366 37.28 1.62 0.09
N VAL A 367 37.68 2.90 0.11
CA VAL A 367 37.01 3.96 0.88
C VAL A 367 35.56 4.14 0.42
N SER A 368 35.31 4.17 -0.88
CA SER A 368 33.95 4.31 -1.44
C SER A 368 33.10 3.06 -1.17
N VAL A 369 33.70 1.87 -1.25
CA VAL A 369 33.01 0.59 -0.99
C VAL A 369 32.67 0.42 0.50
N ASN A 370 33.59 0.75 1.39
CA ASN A 370 33.33 0.71 2.83
C ASN A 370 32.30 1.77 3.25
N PHE A 371 32.31 2.93 2.59
CA PHE A 371 31.31 3.97 2.82
C PHE A 371 29.90 3.47 2.51
N VAL A 372 29.64 2.92 1.31
CA VAL A 372 28.28 2.47 0.95
C VAL A 372 27.76 1.36 1.87
N LYS A 373 28.65 0.45 2.30
CA LYS A 373 28.29 -0.63 3.23
C LYS A 373 27.81 -0.10 4.58
N THR A 374 28.47 0.94 5.08
CA THR A 374 28.16 1.54 6.39
C THR A 374 27.05 2.59 6.32
N HIS A 375 26.83 3.19 5.15
CA HIS A 375 25.88 4.27 4.88
C HIS A 375 24.90 3.93 3.75
N PRO A 376 24.14 2.82 3.82
CA PRO A 376 23.21 2.47 2.76
C PRO A 376 21.96 3.38 2.75
N LEU A 377 21.65 4.07 3.84
CA LEU A 377 20.42 4.85 4.00
C LEU A 377 20.60 6.30 3.56
N MET A 378 19.66 6.81 2.75
CA MET A 378 19.56 8.23 2.40
C MET A 378 18.88 9.02 3.53
N ASP A 379 19.29 10.27 3.75
CA ASP A 379 18.74 11.12 4.81
C ASP A 379 17.36 11.68 4.48
N GLN A 380 17.16 12.08 3.21
CA GLN A 380 15.88 12.55 2.71
C GLN A 380 14.94 11.39 2.38
N ALA A 381 13.66 11.61 2.65
CA ALA A 381 12.60 10.72 2.16
C ALA A 381 12.17 11.16 0.76
N VAL A 382 11.84 10.19 -0.09
CA VAL A 382 11.25 10.44 -1.40
C VAL A 382 9.87 11.06 -1.19
N PRO A 383 9.64 12.30 -1.67
CA PRO A 383 8.34 12.93 -1.56
C PRO A 383 7.34 12.24 -2.50
N SER A 384 6.08 12.15 -2.08
CA SER A 384 4.99 11.81 -2.99
C SER A 384 4.83 12.96 -4.00
N PHE A 385 4.51 12.61 -5.26
CA PHE A 385 4.34 13.55 -6.38
C PHE A 385 3.22 14.58 -6.09
N ALA A 386 2.20 14.15 -5.37
CA ALA A 386 1.15 14.97 -4.80
C ALA A 386 0.82 14.44 -3.40
N GLU A 387 -0.09 15.10 -2.68
CA GLU A 387 -0.74 14.47 -1.52
C GLU A 387 -1.31 13.08 -1.88
N PRO A 388 -1.50 12.18 -0.90
CA PRO A 388 -2.07 10.86 -1.17
C PRO A 388 -3.32 10.98 -2.05
N LEU A 389 -3.25 10.39 -3.25
CA LEU A 389 -4.26 10.57 -4.30
C LEU A 389 -5.63 10.07 -3.85
N LEU A 390 -5.62 8.98 -3.07
CA LEU A 390 -6.78 8.37 -2.46
C LEU A 390 -6.44 7.99 -1.04
N VAL A 391 -7.39 8.20 -0.14
CA VAL A 391 -7.34 7.74 1.24
C VAL A 391 -8.66 7.06 1.56
N ARG A 392 -8.58 5.88 2.18
CA ARG A 392 -9.73 5.16 2.73
C ARG A 392 -9.41 4.73 4.16
N ILE A 393 -10.14 5.27 5.12
CA ILE A 393 -10.08 4.88 6.53
C ILE A 393 -11.25 3.95 6.80
N SER A 394 -10.99 2.66 6.93
CA SER A 394 -12.02 1.63 7.04
C SER A 394 -11.60 0.62 8.09
N LEU A 395 -12.54 0.29 8.98
CA LEU A 395 -12.37 -0.81 9.94
C LEU A 395 -12.63 -2.19 9.29
N ARG A 396 -13.14 -2.21 8.06
CA ARG A 396 -13.58 -3.43 7.38
C ARG A 396 -12.57 -3.97 6.39
N ASN A 397 -11.91 -3.07 5.67
CA ASN A 397 -11.05 -3.45 4.56
C ASN A 397 -9.84 -2.54 4.38
N ARG A 398 -8.77 -3.12 3.84
CA ARG A 398 -7.50 -2.47 3.51
C ARG A 398 -7.14 -2.76 2.07
N PHE A 399 -6.42 -1.82 1.45
CA PHE A 399 -5.92 -2.00 0.09
C PHE A 399 -4.74 -2.97 0.08
N THR A 400 -4.70 -3.86 -0.92
CA THR A 400 -3.70 -4.92 -1.04
C THR A 400 -2.91 -4.83 -2.34
N ALA A 401 -3.60 -4.67 -3.47
CA ALA A 401 -3.02 -4.70 -4.82
C ALA A 401 -3.40 -3.45 -5.61
N ILE A 402 -2.58 -3.08 -6.60
CA ILE A 402 -2.88 -2.01 -7.55
C ILE A 402 -2.42 -2.39 -8.95
N THR A 403 -3.21 -2.03 -9.96
CA THR A 403 -2.78 -1.97 -11.37
C THR A 403 -3.37 -0.70 -12.00
N VAL A 404 -2.71 -0.18 -13.03
CA VAL A 404 -3.04 1.13 -13.62
C VAL A 404 -3.17 0.99 -15.13
N ASP A 405 -4.27 1.51 -15.68
CA ASP A 405 -4.39 1.78 -17.12
C ASP A 405 -3.92 3.20 -17.41
N PRO A 406 -2.75 3.38 -18.06
CA PRO A 406 -2.17 4.70 -18.23
C PRO A 406 -2.78 5.46 -19.42
N GLN A 407 -2.92 6.77 -19.26
CA GLN A 407 -3.16 7.71 -20.36
C GLN A 407 -4.41 7.42 -21.21
N VAL A 408 -5.48 6.96 -20.55
CA VAL A 408 -6.80 6.76 -21.15
C VAL A 408 -7.34 8.12 -21.60
N LYS A 409 -7.57 8.27 -22.91
CA LYS A 409 -8.04 9.53 -23.49
C LYS A 409 -9.53 9.73 -23.21
N THR A 410 -9.90 10.92 -22.75
CA THR A 410 -11.28 11.39 -22.70
C THR A 410 -11.80 11.75 -24.10
N ILE A 411 -13.08 12.12 -24.23
CA ILE A 411 -13.63 12.64 -25.49
C ILE A 411 -12.96 13.95 -25.94
N THR A 412 -12.41 14.72 -24.99
CA THR A 412 -11.67 15.97 -25.27
C THR A 412 -10.20 15.71 -25.63
N GLY A 413 -9.76 14.45 -25.59
CA GLY A 413 -8.39 14.04 -25.87
C GLY A 413 -7.43 14.21 -24.69
N GLU A 414 -7.93 14.56 -23.51
CA GLU A 414 -7.11 14.68 -22.30
C GLU A 414 -6.80 13.28 -21.74
N PRO A 415 -5.52 12.94 -21.51
CA PRO A 415 -5.14 11.64 -20.96
C PRO A 415 -5.36 11.62 -19.45
N MET A 416 -5.89 10.50 -18.94
CA MET A 416 -6.12 10.25 -17.52
C MET A 416 -5.62 8.85 -17.15
N ASP A 417 -5.12 8.66 -15.94
CA ASP A 417 -4.76 7.33 -15.45
C ASP A 417 -5.91 6.73 -14.65
N VAL A 418 -6.21 5.47 -14.92
CA VAL A 418 -7.28 4.73 -14.26
C VAL A 418 -6.67 3.66 -13.37
N LEU A 419 -7.00 3.71 -12.09
CA LEU A 419 -6.44 2.87 -11.04
C LEU A 419 -7.46 1.79 -10.68
N TYR A 420 -6.99 0.54 -10.61
CA TYR A 420 -7.75 -0.60 -10.11
C TYR A 420 -7.06 -1.10 -8.85
N ILE A 421 -7.77 -1.05 -7.73
CA ILE A 421 -7.23 -1.29 -6.39
C ILE A 421 -7.97 -2.49 -5.79
N GLY A 422 -7.23 -3.50 -5.35
CA GLY A 422 -7.77 -4.67 -4.67
C GLY A 422 -7.79 -4.47 -3.16
N THR A 423 -8.71 -5.15 -2.48
CA THR A 423 -8.79 -5.17 -1.02
C THR A 423 -8.56 -6.56 -0.42
N ASP A 424 -8.37 -6.58 0.90
CA ASP A 424 -8.27 -7.80 1.71
C ASP A 424 -9.60 -8.56 1.86
N ASP A 425 -10.74 -7.90 1.66
CA ASP A 425 -12.09 -8.50 1.65
C ASP A 425 -12.60 -8.90 0.25
N GLY A 426 -11.76 -8.84 -0.79
CA GLY A 426 -12.10 -9.35 -2.13
C GLY A 426 -12.80 -8.35 -3.05
N LYS A 427 -12.80 -7.06 -2.69
CA LYS A 427 -13.39 -5.97 -3.49
C LYS A 427 -12.37 -5.32 -4.41
N ILE A 428 -12.85 -4.81 -5.53
CA ILE A 428 -12.05 -4.04 -6.48
C ILE A 428 -12.62 -2.65 -6.55
N ILE A 429 -11.75 -1.65 -6.38
CA ILE A 429 -12.12 -0.25 -6.42
C ILE A 429 -11.48 0.35 -7.65
N LYS A 430 -12.30 0.96 -8.50
CA LYS A 430 -11.87 1.73 -9.65
C LYS A 430 -11.83 3.20 -9.28
N ALA A 431 -10.72 3.85 -9.56
CA ALA A 431 -10.55 5.29 -9.37
C ALA A 431 -9.85 5.91 -10.59
N VAL A 432 -10.00 7.21 -10.75
CA VAL A 432 -9.37 7.95 -11.85
C VAL A 432 -8.55 9.06 -11.24
N ASN A 433 -7.28 9.16 -11.64
CA ASN A 433 -6.41 10.25 -11.24
C ASN A 433 -6.63 11.45 -12.16
N TYR A 434 -7.18 12.53 -11.62
CA TYR A 434 -7.39 13.77 -12.34
C TYR A 434 -6.35 14.80 -11.92
N ILE A 435 -5.49 15.16 -12.87
CA ILE A 435 -4.44 16.15 -12.67
C ILE A 435 -4.89 17.47 -13.29
N LYS A 436 -5.06 18.50 -12.46
CA LYS A 436 -5.33 19.85 -12.95
C LYS A 436 -4.08 20.40 -13.65
N LYS A 437 -4.23 20.80 -14.92
CA LYS A 437 -3.12 21.35 -15.73
C LYS A 437 -2.42 22.54 -15.07
N SER A 438 -3.16 23.40 -14.36
CA SER A 438 -2.64 24.60 -13.73
C SER A 438 -1.87 24.33 -12.42
N LYS A 439 -2.20 23.23 -11.73
CA LYS A 439 -1.59 22.85 -10.44
C LYS A 439 -1.50 21.32 -10.32
N PRO A 440 -0.44 20.71 -10.89
CA PRO A 440 -0.25 19.25 -10.80
C PRO A 440 -0.14 18.74 -9.36
N GLU A 441 0.33 19.57 -8.44
CA GLU A 441 0.46 19.26 -7.01
C GLU A 441 -0.90 19.12 -6.29
N GLU A 442 -1.98 19.68 -6.84
CA GLU A 442 -3.36 19.52 -6.34
C GLU A 442 -4.10 18.36 -7.04
N SER A 443 -3.37 17.36 -7.52
CA SER A 443 -3.97 16.17 -8.14
C SER A 443 -4.94 15.50 -7.17
N LYS A 444 -6.15 15.19 -7.66
CA LYS A 444 -7.16 14.49 -6.88
C LYS A 444 -7.63 13.30 -7.67
N ALA A 445 -7.72 12.14 -7.02
CA ALA A 445 -8.42 11.00 -7.57
C ALA A 445 -9.81 10.88 -6.97
N PHE A 446 -10.75 10.32 -7.74
CA PHE A 446 -12.11 10.06 -7.29
C PHE A 446 -12.49 8.61 -7.53
N PHE A 447 -13.26 8.04 -6.60
CA PHE A 447 -13.81 6.70 -6.76
C PHE A 447 -14.92 6.70 -7.80
N THR A 448 -14.73 5.86 -8.80
CA THR A 448 -15.67 5.67 -9.91
C THR A 448 -16.60 4.51 -9.59
N GLU A 449 -16.04 3.37 -9.20
CA GLU A 449 -16.79 2.12 -9.07
C GLU A 449 -16.23 1.24 -7.95
N GLU A 450 -17.09 0.61 -7.15
CA GLU A 450 -16.73 -0.50 -6.25
C GLU A 450 -17.36 -1.79 -6.80
N ILE A 451 -16.53 -2.79 -7.06
CA ILE A 451 -16.90 -4.06 -7.68
C ILE A 451 -16.73 -5.16 -6.63
N GLN A 452 -17.80 -5.89 -6.40
CA GLN A 452 -17.80 -7.11 -5.58
C GLN A 452 -18.07 -8.31 -6.48
N ILE A 453 -17.25 -9.34 -6.37
CA ILE A 453 -17.53 -10.65 -6.97
C ILE A 453 -18.08 -11.53 -5.85
N ASN A 454 -19.31 -12.01 -6.00
CA ASN A 454 -19.94 -12.91 -5.04
C ASN A 454 -19.14 -14.21 -4.96
N GLY A 455 -18.89 -14.71 -3.76
CA GLY A 455 -18.05 -15.89 -3.52
C GLY A 455 -16.58 -15.57 -3.23
N ILE A 456 -16.10 -14.37 -3.60
CA ILE A 456 -14.77 -13.90 -3.20
C ILE A 456 -14.88 -13.12 -1.89
N ASN A 457 -14.43 -13.76 -0.80
CA ASN A 457 -14.24 -13.13 0.51
C ASN A 457 -12.78 -13.20 0.96
N SER A 458 -11.85 -13.32 0.01
CA SER A 458 -10.42 -13.47 0.26
C SER A 458 -9.63 -12.31 -0.33
N ALA A 459 -8.46 -12.06 0.26
CA ALA A 459 -7.62 -10.95 -0.14
C ALA A 459 -7.15 -11.08 -1.59
N ILE A 460 -7.33 -10.01 -2.36
CA ILE A 460 -6.78 -9.90 -3.70
C ILE A 460 -5.26 -9.79 -3.57
N LYS A 461 -4.53 -10.73 -4.18
CA LYS A 461 -3.07 -10.82 -4.12
C LYS A 461 -2.39 -10.08 -5.26
N SER A 462 -2.99 -10.12 -6.45
CA SER A 462 -2.44 -9.45 -7.64
C SER A 462 -3.57 -9.04 -8.58
N LEU A 463 -3.36 -7.91 -9.25
CA LEU A 463 -4.21 -7.40 -10.31
C LEU A 463 -3.33 -7.13 -11.53
N SER A 464 -3.83 -7.45 -12.72
CA SER A 464 -3.16 -7.14 -13.98
C SER A 464 -4.18 -6.81 -15.05
N ILE A 465 -3.85 -5.87 -15.93
CA ILE A 465 -4.69 -5.51 -17.07
C ILE A 465 -4.24 -6.30 -18.27
N THR A 466 -5.19 -6.91 -18.96
CA THR A 466 -4.89 -7.73 -20.12
C THR A 466 -5.57 -7.21 -21.37
N ARG A 467 -4.77 -7.04 -22.43
CA ARG A 467 -5.20 -6.55 -23.74
C ARG A 467 -4.89 -7.60 -24.79
N VAL A 468 -5.95 -8.26 -25.26
CA VAL A 468 -5.88 -9.20 -26.39
C VAL A 468 -6.27 -8.42 -27.64
N PRO A 469 -5.49 -8.51 -28.74
CA PRO A 469 -5.86 -7.88 -30.01
C PRO A 469 -7.30 -8.23 -30.43
N ASP A 470 -8.02 -7.25 -30.98
CA ASP A 470 -9.41 -7.38 -31.45
C ASP A 470 -10.44 -7.81 -30.39
N LYS A 471 -10.11 -7.76 -29.09
CA LYS A 471 -11.02 -8.07 -27.98
C LYS A 471 -11.04 -6.94 -26.95
N PRO A 472 -12.17 -6.76 -26.25
CA PRO A 472 -12.24 -5.75 -25.19
C PRO A 472 -11.26 -6.10 -24.07
N PRO A 473 -10.58 -5.09 -23.49
CA PRO A 473 -9.62 -5.32 -22.43
C PRO A 473 -10.31 -5.87 -21.17
N LYS A 474 -9.59 -6.73 -20.44
CA LYS A 474 -10.06 -7.38 -19.22
C LYS A 474 -9.13 -7.06 -18.05
N LEU A 475 -9.68 -7.09 -16.84
CA LEU A 475 -8.93 -7.08 -15.59
C LEU A 475 -8.79 -8.51 -15.07
N LEU A 476 -7.56 -8.97 -14.94
CA LEU A 476 -7.19 -10.24 -14.32
C LEU A 476 -7.03 -10.04 -12.80
N ILE A 477 -7.72 -10.87 -12.02
CA ILE A 477 -7.78 -10.80 -10.57
C ILE A 477 -7.31 -12.12 -10.00
N ILE A 478 -6.30 -12.09 -9.13
CA ILE A 478 -5.69 -13.29 -8.56
C ILE A 478 -5.83 -13.24 -7.04
N THR A 479 -6.53 -14.23 -6.48
CA THR A 479 -6.58 -14.51 -5.03
C THR A 479 -5.60 -15.64 -4.70
N ASN A 480 -5.66 -16.20 -3.49
CA ASN A 480 -4.86 -17.38 -3.15
C ASN A 480 -5.27 -18.64 -3.93
N ASP A 481 -6.50 -18.74 -4.40
CA ASP A 481 -7.12 -20.00 -4.81
C ASP A 481 -7.92 -19.92 -6.11
N VAL A 482 -8.27 -18.71 -6.55
CA VAL A 482 -9.05 -18.49 -7.76
C VAL A 482 -8.49 -17.33 -8.57
N VAL A 483 -8.60 -17.48 -9.89
CA VAL A 483 -8.26 -16.46 -10.87
C VAL A 483 -9.54 -16.07 -11.58
N HIS A 484 -9.83 -14.78 -11.65
CA HIS A 484 -11.02 -14.25 -12.32
C HIS A 484 -10.64 -13.25 -13.39
N THR A 485 -11.47 -13.13 -14.42
CA THR A 485 -11.40 -12.01 -15.37
C THR A 485 -12.73 -11.31 -15.46
N ILE A 486 -12.71 -9.98 -15.40
CA ILE A 486 -13.87 -9.11 -15.62
C ILE A 486 -13.56 -8.09 -16.73
N PRO A 487 -14.57 -7.50 -17.40
CA PRO A 487 -14.34 -6.39 -18.33
C PRO A 487 -13.58 -5.23 -17.65
N LEU A 488 -12.83 -4.44 -18.39
CA LEU A 488 -12.10 -3.31 -17.80
C LEU A 488 -13.03 -2.11 -17.47
N TYR A 489 -14.09 -1.92 -18.26
CA TYR A 489 -15.13 -0.89 -18.12
C TYR A 489 -16.53 -1.46 -18.36
N ARG A 490 -17.56 -0.78 -17.83
CA ARG A 490 -18.97 -1.24 -17.82
C ARG A 490 -19.95 -0.14 -18.23
N CYS A 491 -19.72 0.49 -19.38
CA CYS A 491 -20.53 1.61 -19.85
C CYS A 491 -21.97 1.20 -20.24
N THR A 492 -22.16 -0.03 -20.72
CA THR A 492 -23.42 -0.49 -21.33
C THR A 492 -24.58 -0.67 -20.36
N ASN A 493 -24.32 -0.70 -19.05
CA ASN A 493 -25.34 -0.98 -18.03
C ASN A 493 -26.07 0.29 -17.53
N ILE A 494 -25.84 1.44 -18.18
CA ILE A 494 -26.32 2.75 -17.74
C ILE A 494 -27.30 3.33 -18.75
N ASN A 495 -28.52 3.61 -18.29
CA ASN A 495 -29.66 3.93 -19.16
C ASN A 495 -29.98 5.43 -19.24
N SER A 496 -29.24 6.28 -18.54
CA SER A 496 -29.49 7.72 -18.46
C SER A 496 -28.24 8.54 -18.76
N CYS A 497 -28.39 9.60 -19.56
CA CYS A 497 -27.34 10.59 -19.85
C CYS A 497 -26.72 11.13 -18.55
N ARG A 498 -27.56 11.44 -17.56
CA ARG A 498 -27.12 11.99 -16.28
C ARG A 498 -26.26 10.98 -15.51
N GLU A 499 -26.68 9.73 -15.45
CA GLU A 499 -25.95 8.66 -14.76
C GLU A 499 -24.62 8.36 -15.45
N CYS A 500 -24.62 8.26 -16.78
CA CYS A 500 -23.42 7.99 -17.58
C CYS A 500 -22.32 9.03 -17.33
N VAL A 501 -22.69 10.31 -17.32
CA VAL A 501 -21.74 11.40 -17.04
C VAL A 501 -21.38 11.47 -15.54
N ALA A 502 -22.31 11.15 -14.64
CA ALA A 502 -22.09 11.20 -13.19
C ALA A 502 -21.04 10.22 -12.69
N ILE A 503 -20.83 9.10 -13.39
CA ILE A 503 -19.82 8.10 -13.04
C ILE A 503 -18.40 8.65 -13.21
N GLN A 504 -18.17 9.63 -14.10
CA GLN A 504 -16.85 10.20 -14.40
C GLN A 504 -15.80 9.16 -14.86
N ASP A 505 -16.25 8.12 -15.55
CA ASP A 505 -15.36 7.12 -16.13
C ASP A 505 -14.78 7.63 -17.47
N PRO A 506 -13.45 7.75 -17.64
CA PRO A 506 -12.86 8.20 -18.90
C PRO A 506 -13.15 7.28 -20.08
N TYR A 507 -13.49 6.00 -19.86
CA TYR A 507 -13.92 5.10 -20.94
C TYR A 507 -15.34 5.38 -21.43
N CYS A 508 -16.22 5.89 -20.57
CA CYS A 508 -17.65 5.97 -20.85
C CYS A 508 -18.06 7.37 -21.30
N ALA A 509 -18.89 7.44 -22.33
CA ALA A 509 -19.54 8.66 -22.77
C ALA A 509 -20.97 8.37 -23.23
N TRP A 510 -21.86 9.34 -23.08
CA TRP A 510 -23.23 9.22 -23.55
C TRP A 510 -23.32 9.58 -25.02
N ASP A 511 -23.78 8.68 -25.88
CA ASP A 511 -24.07 8.99 -27.27
C ASP A 511 -25.50 9.53 -27.40
N SER A 512 -25.60 10.79 -27.83
CA SER A 512 -26.89 11.46 -28.09
C SER A 512 -27.63 10.92 -29.31
N LEU A 513 -26.98 10.20 -30.22
CA LEU A 513 -27.64 9.58 -31.36
C LEU A 513 -28.28 8.24 -31.00
N SER A 514 -27.53 7.35 -30.34
CA SER A 514 -28.04 6.05 -29.91
C SER A 514 -28.86 6.10 -28.62
N ASN A 515 -28.83 7.23 -27.89
CA ASN A 515 -29.41 7.39 -26.55
C ASN A 515 -28.92 6.30 -25.58
N SER A 516 -27.63 5.99 -25.61
CA SER A 516 -27.02 5.00 -24.74
C SER A 516 -25.64 5.42 -24.24
N CYS A 517 -25.26 4.88 -23.08
CA CYS A 517 -23.91 5.04 -22.54
C CYS A 517 -23.00 3.99 -23.18
N VAL A 518 -21.91 4.43 -23.82
CA VAL A 518 -21.03 3.56 -24.59
C VAL A 518 -19.56 3.79 -24.28
N ALA A 519 -18.73 2.81 -24.58
CA ALA A 519 -17.28 2.92 -24.49
C ALA A 519 -16.76 3.68 -25.71
N HIS A 520 -16.47 4.97 -25.57
CA HIS A 520 -16.15 5.84 -26.72
C HIS A 520 -14.83 5.47 -27.41
N GLY A 521 -13.96 4.71 -26.74
CA GLY A 521 -12.71 4.20 -27.30
C GLY A 521 -12.90 3.18 -28.42
N GLU A 522 -14.03 2.48 -28.45
CA GLU A 522 -14.36 1.46 -29.46
C GLU A 522 -14.86 2.05 -30.78
N PHE A 523 -15.25 3.34 -30.79
CA PHE A 523 -15.80 4.01 -31.96
C PHE A 523 -14.70 4.74 -32.75
N ALA A 524 -14.51 4.33 -34.00
CA ALA A 524 -13.70 5.06 -34.97
C ALA A 524 -14.52 6.21 -35.58
N GLY A 525 -14.05 7.45 -35.47
CA GLY A 525 -14.65 8.60 -36.16
C GLY A 525 -14.91 9.82 -35.27
N ASN A 526 -15.84 10.68 -35.73
CA ASN A 526 -16.12 11.97 -35.13
C ASN A 526 -16.90 11.83 -33.82
N LYS A 527 -16.31 12.31 -32.71
CA LYS A 527 -16.84 12.15 -31.35
C LYS A 527 -17.74 13.31 -30.87
N LYS A 528 -18.22 14.17 -31.77
CA LYS A 528 -19.02 15.37 -31.42
C LYS A 528 -20.33 15.09 -30.69
N ASN A 529 -20.91 13.92 -30.90
CA ASN A 529 -22.21 13.57 -30.31
C ASN A 529 -22.08 12.91 -28.93
N PHE A 530 -20.85 12.61 -28.49
CA PHE A 530 -20.59 12.03 -27.19
C PHE A 530 -20.54 13.11 -26.12
N LEU A 531 -21.21 12.85 -25.01
CA LEU A 531 -21.25 13.74 -23.86
C LEU A 531 -20.49 13.08 -22.71
N GLN A 532 -19.48 13.78 -22.19
CA GLN A 532 -18.66 13.34 -21.06
C GLN A 532 -18.17 14.58 -20.31
N ASN A 533 -18.10 14.50 -18.98
CA ASN A 533 -17.49 15.54 -18.15
C ASN A 533 -16.89 14.90 -16.89
N ILE A 534 -15.58 14.66 -16.94
CA ILE A 534 -14.84 13.98 -15.88
C ILE A 534 -14.64 14.87 -14.65
N GLU A 535 -14.51 16.19 -14.81
CA GLU A 535 -14.27 17.10 -13.68
C GLU A 535 -15.52 17.29 -12.82
N ARG A 536 -16.66 17.60 -13.44
CA ARG A 536 -17.91 17.96 -12.75
C ARG A 536 -18.88 16.81 -12.59
N GLY A 537 -18.77 15.77 -13.41
CA GLY A 537 -19.73 14.65 -13.39
C GLY A 537 -21.14 15.08 -13.80
N SER A 538 -21.25 16.17 -14.57
CA SER A 538 -22.52 16.65 -15.11
C SER A 538 -22.29 17.35 -16.45
N HIS A 539 -23.26 17.19 -17.35
CA HIS A 539 -23.26 17.82 -18.66
C HIS A 539 -24.56 18.58 -18.88
N ILE A 540 -24.49 19.79 -19.46
CA ILE A 540 -25.64 20.69 -19.63
C ILE A 540 -26.74 20.01 -20.46
N SER A 541 -26.36 19.33 -21.54
CA SER A 541 -27.30 18.59 -22.40
C SER A 541 -27.94 17.36 -21.76
N CYS A 542 -27.52 16.92 -20.57
CA CYS A 542 -28.14 15.81 -19.83
C CYS A 542 -29.16 16.28 -18.78
N GLN A 543 -29.43 17.58 -18.66
CA GLN A 543 -30.41 18.10 -17.70
C GLN A 543 -31.85 17.86 -18.20
N PRO A 544 -32.80 17.51 -17.30
CA PRO A 544 -34.19 17.32 -17.70
C PRO A 544 -34.79 18.65 -18.23
N PRO A 545 -35.72 18.59 -19.20
CA PRO A 545 -36.41 19.77 -19.70
C PRO A 545 -37.24 20.39 -18.57
N GLY A 546 -36.73 21.49 -18.00
CA GLY A 546 -37.32 22.20 -16.86
C GLY A 546 -36.34 22.92 -15.93
N GLN A 547 -35.03 22.65 -16.03
CA GLN A 547 -33.99 23.33 -15.22
C GLN A 547 -32.95 24.12 -16.03
N VAL A 548 -33.27 24.47 -17.28
CA VAL A 548 -32.50 25.50 -17.99
C VAL A 548 -32.85 26.84 -17.36
N LYS A 549 -32.06 27.30 -16.38
CA LYS A 549 -32.02 28.72 -16.02
C LYS A 549 -31.54 29.45 -17.28
N THR A 550 -32.48 29.98 -18.04
CA THR A 550 -32.23 30.88 -19.17
C THR A 550 -31.29 31.97 -18.69
N GLY A 551 -30.16 32.12 -19.40
CA GLY A 551 -29.12 33.07 -19.08
C GLY A 551 -29.67 34.48 -18.96
N ILE A 552 -29.23 35.19 -17.91
CA ILE A 552 -29.21 36.64 -17.96
C ILE A 552 -28.00 37.00 -18.80
N ALA A 553 -28.29 37.67 -19.91
CA ALA A 553 -27.34 38.23 -20.84
C ALA A 553 -26.21 38.97 -20.10
N ALA A 554 -24.98 38.71 -20.54
CA ALA A 554 -23.86 39.60 -20.27
C ALA A 554 -24.21 41.00 -20.78
N SER A 555 -24.10 42.00 -19.92
CA SER A 555 -23.90 43.38 -20.31
C SER A 555 -22.61 43.89 -19.66
N PRO A 556 -21.87 44.79 -20.32
CA PRO A 556 -20.43 44.89 -20.19
C PRO A 556 -19.97 45.96 -19.19
N ALA A 557 -18.74 45.77 -18.71
CA ALA A 557 -17.84 46.77 -18.14
C ALA A 557 -18.30 47.51 -16.87
N GLU A 558 -17.68 47.17 -15.74
CA GLU A 558 -17.54 48.12 -14.63
C GLU A 558 -16.06 48.39 -14.35
N LYS A 559 -15.74 49.68 -14.49
CA LYS A 559 -14.53 50.33 -14.00
C LYS A 559 -14.56 50.32 -12.47
N GLU A 560 -13.37 50.27 -11.88
CA GLU A 560 -13.10 50.67 -10.50
C GLU A 560 -13.74 52.02 -10.17
N VAL A 561 -14.42 52.14 -9.01
CA VAL A 561 -14.30 53.26 -8.04
C VAL A 561 -14.79 52.78 -6.66
N THR A 562 -14.12 53.34 -5.67
CA THR A 562 -14.05 53.22 -4.20
C THR A 562 -15.29 53.52 -3.35
N GLU A 563 -15.28 52.89 -2.18
CA GLU A 563 -15.63 53.36 -0.81
C GLU A 563 -17.03 53.89 -0.39
N GLU A 564 -17.29 53.60 0.90
CA GLU A 564 -18.23 54.20 1.88
C GLU A 564 -19.70 53.70 1.97
N GLY A 565 -19.97 52.96 3.06
CA GLY A 565 -20.75 53.53 4.19
C GLY A 565 -22.28 53.37 4.24
N ARG A 566 -22.70 52.58 5.24
CA ARG A 566 -23.94 52.67 6.07
C ARG A 566 -25.24 51.97 5.62
N ASN A 567 -25.64 51.03 6.50
CA ASN A 567 -26.97 50.75 7.09
C ASN A 567 -28.24 51.10 6.30
N ILE A 568 -29.16 50.12 6.18
CA ILE A 568 -30.61 50.27 6.41
C ILE A 568 -31.26 48.90 6.73
N ASP A 569 -32.30 48.99 7.55
CA ASP A 569 -33.11 48.00 8.26
C ASP A 569 -33.92 46.96 7.46
N LEU A 570 -34.00 45.77 8.08
CA LEU A 570 -35.21 45.01 8.47
C LEU A 570 -36.57 45.35 7.81
N PHE A 571 -37.15 44.41 7.02
CA PHE A 571 -38.44 43.70 7.27
C PHE A 571 -39.00 42.96 6.03
N ASN A 572 -39.65 41.81 6.33
CA ASN A 572 -40.69 41.04 5.59
C ASN A 572 -40.30 39.96 4.55
N CYS A 573 -40.36 38.70 5.01
CA CYS A 573 -40.77 37.53 4.22
C CYS A 573 -42.25 37.16 4.52
N PRO A 574 -43.08 36.81 3.52
CA PRO A 574 -44.46 36.38 3.75
C PRO A 574 -44.57 34.91 4.19
N LYS A 575 -45.56 34.65 5.05
CA LYS A 575 -45.94 33.36 5.65
C LYS A 575 -46.59 32.43 4.62
N CYS A 576 -46.18 31.15 4.60
CA CYS A 576 -46.94 30.08 3.94
C CYS A 576 -47.95 29.44 4.90
N SER A 577 -49.10 29.07 4.34
CA SER A 577 -50.32 28.61 4.99
C SER A 577 -50.41 27.09 5.18
N ILE A 578 -51.29 26.74 6.13
CA ILE A 578 -51.65 25.44 6.72
C ILE A 578 -52.28 24.45 5.71
N CYS A 579 -52.03 23.15 5.90
CA CYS A 579 -52.88 22.05 5.40
C CYS A 579 -53.22 21.10 6.56
N ASN A 580 -54.53 20.92 6.81
CA ASN A 580 -55.13 19.93 7.71
C ASN A 580 -55.39 18.62 6.95
N PRO A 581 -55.35 17.46 7.62
CA PRO A 581 -56.07 16.27 7.17
C PRO A 581 -57.16 15.83 8.17
N SER A 582 -58.29 15.34 7.64
CA SER A 582 -59.34 14.63 8.38
C SER A 582 -59.61 13.25 7.75
N PRO A 583 -60.29 12.31 8.46
CA PRO A 583 -60.01 10.87 8.36
C PRO A 583 -61.07 10.07 7.58
N CYS A 584 -60.72 8.86 7.16
CA CYS A 584 -61.67 7.82 6.77
C CYS A 584 -61.27 6.47 7.41
N ALA A 585 -62.24 5.83 8.06
CA ALA A 585 -62.15 4.52 8.68
C ALA A 585 -62.79 3.45 7.77
N GLY A 586 -62.31 2.20 7.88
CA GLY A 586 -62.92 0.99 7.31
C GLY A 586 -62.19 -0.26 7.83
N GLU A 587 -62.93 -1.16 8.47
CA GLU A 587 -62.50 -2.30 9.30
C GLU A 587 -62.06 -3.58 8.57
N ASN A 588 -61.41 -4.45 9.37
CA ASN A 588 -61.33 -5.93 9.38
C ASN A 588 -60.12 -6.64 8.76
N GLY A 589 -59.38 -7.35 9.63
CA GLY A 589 -58.39 -8.38 9.27
C GLY A 589 -57.45 -8.73 10.43
N ILE A 590 -57.83 -9.71 11.25
CA ILE A 590 -56.98 -10.31 12.31
C ILE A 590 -55.92 -11.20 11.67
N GLY A 591 -54.65 -10.98 11.99
CA GLY A 591 -53.52 -11.85 11.65
C GLY A 591 -52.25 -11.38 12.36
N GLY A 592 -51.80 -12.13 13.37
CA GLY A 592 -50.65 -11.77 14.19
C GLY A 592 -49.33 -11.74 13.41
N GLN A 593 -48.59 -10.65 13.56
CA GLN A 593 -47.15 -10.57 13.29
C GLN A 593 -46.49 -9.73 14.37
N GLU A 594 -45.44 -10.28 14.99
CA GLU A 594 -44.54 -9.57 15.90
C GLU A 594 -43.95 -8.34 15.18
N LYS A 595 -44.28 -7.14 15.67
CA LYS A 595 -43.64 -5.90 15.23
C LYS A 595 -42.26 -5.80 15.89
N ILE A 596 -41.22 -6.01 15.10
CA ILE A 596 -39.89 -5.49 15.42
C ILE A 596 -39.97 -3.96 15.33
N VAL A 597 -39.91 -3.29 16.48
CA VAL A 597 -39.85 -1.82 16.55
C VAL A 597 -38.47 -1.37 16.12
N ILE A 598 -38.34 -0.93 14.87
CA ILE A 598 -37.12 -0.28 14.37
C ILE A 598 -37.10 1.14 14.93
N TYR A 599 -36.26 1.38 15.93
CA TYR A 599 -35.93 2.72 16.40
C TYR A 599 -35.17 3.47 15.28
N THR A 600 -35.64 4.65 14.89
CA THR A 600 -34.87 5.52 13.99
C THR A 600 -33.56 5.91 14.66
N ALA A 601 -32.48 6.08 13.88
CA ALA A 601 -31.14 6.42 14.40
C ALA A 601 -31.16 7.63 15.36
N ASP A 602 -32.08 8.58 15.13
CA ASP A 602 -32.30 9.75 15.98
C ASP A 602 -32.83 9.38 17.38
N THR A 603 -33.74 8.41 17.47
CA THR A 603 -34.26 7.93 18.77
C THR A 603 -33.21 7.16 19.56
N LEU A 604 -32.37 6.35 18.88
CA LEU A 604 -31.24 5.68 19.53
C LEU A 604 -30.20 6.70 19.99
N GLY A 605 -29.89 7.72 19.16
CA GLY A 605 -28.96 8.79 19.52
C GLY A 605 -29.43 9.60 20.73
N MET A 606 -30.72 9.90 20.82
CA MET A 606 -31.33 10.59 21.97
C MET A 606 -31.24 9.75 23.25
N VAL A 607 -31.52 8.44 23.17
CA VAL A 607 -31.47 7.55 24.35
C VAL A 607 -30.04 7.33 24.84
N VAL A 608 -29.08 7.14 23.92
CA VAL A 608 -27.68 6.93 24.30
C VAL A 608 -27.07 8.19 24.89
N THR A 609 -27.32 9.37 24.30
CA THR A 609 -26.77 10.64 24.81
C THR A 609 -27.35 11.01 26.17
N THR A 610 -28.67 10.81 26.38
CA THR A 610 -29.31 11.02 27.69
C THR A 610 -28.82 10.03 28.75
N SER A 611 -28.56 8.77 28.37
CA SER A 611 -28.01 7.75 29.28
C SER A 611 -26.57 8.06 29.70
N VAL A 612 -25.73 8.54 28.78
CA VAL A 612 -24.34 8.93 29.07
C VAL A 612 -24.29 10.16 29.98
N LEU A 613 -25.12 11.16 29.73
CA LEU A 613 -25.21 12.35 30.59
C LEU A 613 -25.72 12.00 31.99
N ALA A 614 -26.75 11.15 32.10
CA ALA A 614 -27.28 10.72 33.39
C ALA A 614 -26.23 9.92 34.20
N THR A 615 -25.50 9.02 33.55
CA THR A 615 -24.46 8.21 34.24
C THR A 615 -23.26 9.05 34.67
N LEU A 616 -22.84 10.05 33.89
CA LEU A 616 -21.79 11.00 34.29
C LEU A 616 -22.20 11.84 35.51
N VAL A 617 -23.43 12.34 35.53
CA VAL A 617 -23.93 13.14 36.66
C VAL A 617 -24.05 12.29 37.91
N ILE A 618 -24.62 11.08 37.81
CA ILE A 618 -24.73 10.15 38.94
C ILE A 618 -23.34 9.75 39.45
N GLY A 619 -22.40 9.45 38.54
CA GLY A 619 -21.02 9.11 38.90
C GLY A 619 -20.28 10.25 39.59
N PHE A 620 -20.46 11.49 39.12
CA PHE A 620 -19.87 12.67 39.75
C PHE A 620 -20.46 12.93 41.15
N VAL A 621 -21.78 12.80 41.30
CA VAL A 621 -22.47 12.99 42.59
C VAL A 621 -22.06 11.89 43.58
N ALA A 622 -22.05 10.62 43.16
CA ALA A 622 -21.60 9.50 44.00
C ALA A 622 -20.12 9.64 44.39
N GLY A 623 -19.25 10.05 43.46
CA GLY A 623 -17.85 10.34 43.71
C GLY A 623 -17.63 11.51 44.67
N TYR A 624 -18.44 12.57 44.55
CA TYR A 624 -18.41 13.72 45.45
C TYR A 624 -18.82 13.36 46.88
N PHE A 625 -19.87 12.53 47.05
CA PHE A 625 -20.28 12.05 48.37
C PHE A 625 -19.27 11.07 48.98
N CYS A 626 -18.70 10.15 48.19
CA CYS A 626 -17.62 9.28 48.66
C CYS A 626 -16.37 10.08 49.07
N SER A 627 -15.98 11.08 48.28
CA SER A 627 -14.84 11.96 48.60
C SER A 627 -15.04 12.73 49.91
N ARG A 628 -16.29 13.07 50.26
CA ARG A 628 -16.61 13.74 51.53
C ARG A 628 -16.67 12.79 52.73
N HIS A 629 -17.01 11.52 52.50
CA HIS A 629 -17.13 10.55 53.58
C HIS A 629 -15.78 9.98 54.05
N PHE A 630 -14.77 9.98 53.16
CA PHE A 630 -13.43 9.44 53.43
C PHE A 630 -12.34 10.50 53.64
N ARG A 631 -12.65 11.62 54.31
CA ARG A 631 -11.61 12.53 54.83
C ARG A 631 -11.35 12.23 56.32
N PRO A 632 -10.23 11.60 56.68
CA PRO A 632 -9.70 11.70 58.03
C PRO A 632 -8.95 13.04 58.21
N ASP A 633 -9.15 13.67 59.35
CA ASP A 633 -8.46 14.90 59.77
C ASP A 633 -6.96 14.66 59.99
N ASN A 634 -6.16 15.63 59.50
CA ASN A 634 -4.78 15.98 59.86
C ASN A 634 -3.67 14.91 59.96
N ALA A 635 -2.62 15.06 59.12
CA ALA A 635 -1.24 15.38 59.56
C ALA A 635 -0.25 15.43 58.36
N TYR A 636 0.44 16.59 58.22
CA TYR A 636 1.90 16.79 57.98
C TYR A 636 2.65 15.93 56.94
N THR A 637 3.58 16.38 56.08
CA THR A 637 4.24 17.66 55.71
C THR A 637 5.31 17.33 54.63
N ASN A 638 5.82 18.37 53.95
CA ASN A 638 7.09 18.44 53.17
C ASN A 638 7.04 17.75 51.78
N MET A 639 7.53 18.24 50.64
CA MET A 639 8.17 19.47 50.08
C MET A 639 8.70 18.98 48.67
N PRO A 640 9.32 19.76 47.75
CA PRO A 640 9.16 21.15 47.33
C PRO A 640 8.80 21.28 45.82
N LEU A 641 8.34 22.48 45.47
CA LEU A 641 8.11 23.02 44.14
C LEU A 641 9.44 23.39 43.47
N HIS A 642 9.65 23.03 42.18
CA HIS A 642 10.67 23.68 41.34
C HIS A 642 10.02 24.33 40.12
N GLN A 643 10.14 25.66 40.11
CA GLN A 643 9.73 26.59 39.08
C GLN A 643 10.94 26.87 38.18
N HIS A 644 10.80 26.80 36.86
CA HIS A 644 11.74 27.48 35.96
C HIS A 644 11.03 28.09 34.76
N ASN A 645 11.34 29.37 34.58
CA ASN A 645 10.80 30.32 33.63
C ASN A 645 11.09 29.99 32.16
N SER A 646 10.12 30.41 31.36
CA SER A 646 10.15 30.72 29.93
C SER A 646 11.21 31.76 29.55
N ASN A 647 11.88 31.54 28.41
CA ASN A 647 12.30 32.61 27.50
C ASN A 647 12.28 32.08 26.05
N MET A 648 11.43 32.70 25.22
CA MET A 648 11.45 32.61 23.76
C MET A 648 12.49 33.58 23.20
N ASN A 649 13.23 33.15 22.18
CA ASN A 649 13.49 33.93 20.96
C ASN A 649 13.88 32.95 19.85
N GLY A 650 13.27 33.12 18.68
CA GLY A 650 13.26 32.14 17.59
C GLY A 650 14.40 32.30 16.59
N GLU A 651 14.56 31.25 15.78
CA GLU A 651 14.81 31.29 14.34
C GLU A 651 14.61 29.87 13.76
N GLY A 652 14.14 29.79 12.53
CA GLY A 652 13.57 28.58 11.93
C GLY A 652 14.56 27.47 11.67
N ALA A 653 14.25 26.29 12.21
CA ALA A 653 14.59 24.98 11.67
C ALA A 653 13.66 23.96 12.33
N SER A 654 13.06 23.08 11.53
CA SER A 654 12.24 21.96 12.00
C SER A 654 13.13 20.91 12.69
N TYR A 655 13.49 21.19 13.94
CA TYR A 655 14.13 20.22 14.82
C TYR A 655 13.07 19.24 15.34
N LEU A 656 13.22 17.97 14.99
CA LEU A 656 12.66 16.88 15.77
C LEU A 656 13.20 16.98 17.20
N SER A 657 12.31 17.12 18.18
CA SER A 657 12.67 17.16 19.59
C SER A 657 13.46 15.92 20.00
N PRO A 658 14.53 16.04 20.82
CA PRO A 658 15.25 14.89 21.33
C PRO A 658 14.36 14.12 22.30
N CYS A 659 14.07 12.85 21.98
CA CYS A 659 13.41 11.93 22.90
C CYS A 659 14.40 11.54 24.01
N VAL A 660 14.28 12.17 25.18
CA VAL A 660 14.95 11.70 26.39
C VAL A 660 14.12 10.55 26.96
N ASN A 661 14.57 9.32 26.76
CA ASN A 661 14.05 8.17 27.48
C ASN A 661 15.18 7.54 28.31
N ASN A 662 15.31 7.98 29.55
CA ASN A 662 16.12 7.31 30.58
C ASN A 662 15.37 6.07 31.10
N LYS A 663 15.23 5.05 30.24
CA LYS A 663 14.92 3.69 30.69
C LYS A 663 15.78 2.72 29.90
N SER A 664 16.70 2.06 30.58
CA SER A 664 17.44 0.91 30.08
C SER A 664 16.44 -0.16 29.67
N ILE A 665 16.26 -0.36 28.36
CA ILE A 665 15.59 -1.52 27.82
C ILE A 665 16.59 -2.68 27.93
N ASN A 666 16.31 -3.62 28.84
CA ASN A 666 17.05 -4.87 28.93
C ASN A 666 16.89 -5.64 27.62
N LEU A 667 17.93 -5.61 26.78
CA LEU A 667 18.15 -6.61 25.76
C LEU A 667 18.43 -7.93 26.49
N LEU A 668 17.51 -8.89 26.38
CA LEU A 668 17.72 -10.28 26.78
C LEU A 668 18.82 -10.89 25.91
N VAL A 669 20.07 -10.65 26.29
CA VAL A 669 21.21 -11.47 25.89
C VAL A 669 21.32 -12.55 26.94
N ASN A 670 21.03 -13.81 26.57
CA ASN A 670 21.30 -14.97 27.41
C ASN A 670 22.82 -15.09 27.60
N VAL A 671 23.33 -14.54 28.71
CA VAL A 671 24.68 -14.81 29.23
C VAL A 671 24.50 -15.46 30.61
N PRO A 672 25.11 -16.63 30.89
CA PRO A 672 25.02 -17.24 32.21
C PRO A 672 25.84 -16.43 33.25
N PRO A 673 25.44 -16.43 34.54
CA PRO A 673 25.99 -15.51 35.53
C PRO A 673 27.41 -15.92 35.96
N LYS A 674 28.31 -14.92 36.07
CA LYS A 674 29.60 -15.05 36.76
C LYS A 674 29.44 -14.70 38.25
N ASN A 675 29.98 -15.55 39.10
CA ASN A 675 30.08 -15.32 40.55
C ASN A 675 31.19 -14.31 40.89
N ALA A 676 30.92 -13.51 41.92
CA ALA A 676 31.85 -12.56 42.52
C ALA A 676 32.94 -13.28 43.32
N ASN A 677 34.19 -13.01 42.98
CA ASN A 677 35.29 -12.84 43.93
C ASN A 677 36.50 -12.26 43.19
N ASP A 678 36.73 -10.97 43.42
CA ASP A 678 38.01 -10.33 43.16
C ASP A 678 39.11 -11.05 43.94
N LYS A 679 40.10 -11.59 43.22
CA LYS A 679 41.50 -11.67 43.68
C LYS A 679 42.44 -11.97 42.52
N ILE A 680 43.48 -11.13 42.46
CA ILE A 680 44.62 -11.15 41.55
C ILE A 680 45.53 -12.34 41.85
N ALA A 681 46.01 -13.06 40.82
CA ALA A 681 47.32 -13.72 40.83
C ALA A 681 47.80 -14.05 39.40
N ASN A 682 49.03 -13.65 39.11
CA ASN A 682 49.84 -14.04 37.95
C ASN A 682 50.07 -15.56 37.91
N THR A 683 50.19 -16.16 36.71
CA THR A 683 51.32 -17.04 36.33
C THR A 683 51.19 -17.57 34.89
N THR A 684 52.37 -17.78 34.31
CA THR A 684 52.78 -18.18 32.96
C THR A 684 52.57 -19.66 32.59
N SER A 685 52.67 -19.94 31.28
CA SER A 685 53.24 -21.16 30.63
C SER A 685 52.28 -22.22 30.06
N ASP A 686 52.35 -22.35 28.73
CA ASP A 686 52.39 -23.55 27.87
C ASP A 686 51.79 -24.89 28.36
N ASN A 687 50.84 -25.46 27.60
CA ASN A 687 51.11 -26.57 26.67
C ASN A 687 49.85 -27.21 26.04
N ASN A 688 50.06 -27.68 24.80
CA ASN A 688 49.28 -28.64 24.00
C ASN A 688 48.35 -29.61 24.75
N LYS A 689 47.11 -29.77 24.24
CA LYS A 689 46.49 -31.09 23.95
C LYS A 689 45.22 -31.02 23.11
N THR A 690 45.10 -32.00 22.24
CA THR A 690 44.11 -32.27 21.20
C THR A 690 42.78 -32.86 21.69
N LEU A 691 41.71 -32.59 20.90
CA LEU A 691 40.52 -33.42 20.62
C LEU A 691 39.58 -33.84 21.77
N GLN A 692 38.34 -33.33 21.73
CA GLN A 692 37.15 -34.17 21.53
C GLN A 692 35.90 -33.34 21.21
N LYS A 693 35.23 -33.69 20.11
CA LYS A 693 33.90 -33.21 19.70
C LYS A 693 32.84 -33.76 20.68
N VAL A 694 32.01 -32.89 21.24
CA VAL A 694 30.75 -33.30 21.89
C VAL A 694 29.59 -32.63 21.18
N LYS A 695 28.78 -33.45 20.49
CA LYS A 695 27.42 -33.13 20.04
C LYS A 695 26.57 -32.79 21.26
N LYS A 696 25.86 -31.66 21.25
CA LYS A 696 24.67 -31.46 22.08
C LYS A 696 23.47 -31.15 21.19
N THR A 697 22.60 -32.15 21.13
CA THR A 697 21.20 -32.09 20.77
C THR A 697 20.49 -31.14 21.75
N TYR A 698 19.65 -30.25 21.26
CA TYR A 698 18.68 -29.50 22.08
C TYR A 698 17.28 -30.01 21.72
N ILE A 699 16.54 -30.42 22.75
CA ILE A 699 15.09 -30.70 22.73
C ILE A 699 14.37 -29.35 22.72
#